data_AF-A0A830GGP7-F1
#
_entry.id   AF-A0A830GGP7-F1
#
_cell.length_a   1.000
_cell.length_b   1.000
_cell.length_c   1.000
_cell.angle_alpha   90.00
_cell.angle_beta   90.00
_cell.angle_gamma   90.00
#
_symmetry.space_group_name_H-M   'P 1'
#
loop_
_entity.id
_entity.type
_entity.pdbx_description
1 polymer ?
#
loop_
_entity_poly.entity_id
_entity_poly.type
_entity_poly.pdbx_seq_one_letter_code
_entity_poly.pdbx_strand_id
1 'polypeptide(L)'
;MEFHEAANFLFELRRFASRAGTDATRGLLSDIDDPHEGLRCVQIAGSNGKGSTARMVERALREAGLDVGLYTSPHLDDVRERIRVNGRKVPEAALVEFVEAVEPYVTERGANGESPTFFETLTAFALWEFDRQDVDVAVLEVGIGGRYDATSVVNPVASAVTSVTLEHTHILGDTVEEIARDKAHVAPDDAPLVTGATGDALAAVREQAGDVVTVGGGDDADVTVTYGGRDGLEGAVTVDGPDWHVDTHLPLLGEHQAHNAGIAATLVRQVADVTQADLERGLRNAHWPGRFEVMGEDPLVVLDGAHNPGGLERTVETLDSFDYDDLHIVVGAMVDKDHVGAAEALSAADHAVACEPNVDRAESPAVVAEAFRSATDADVETRHDVAGALGVALDAADDGDAVLVTGSLYAVREARTRWARAMVPKRVDSVSESRETIKAAHVTDAGAWRMRGKGVHRVLRTRVQPRQAQYLKEELLSLGGECAISGLNDQDEERVDVVTMATMAQYRRLADKLDGQPYGLSTFADELREALDIQQQDDARGYPWEDGTAVMGILNITPDSFHDGGEYNAVEDAVARAEQMIADGADILDVGGESTRPGADVVPADEERDRVVPVVEALAQMDVHVSVDTRKAEVARAALDAGADILNDVSGLEDPEMRLVAAERDVPVVVMHSIETPVDPDSDIHYDDVVEDCIDQLTERVLLAEKAGLDREQILVDPGIGFGKSAVESFELLDRLAEFRALGCPILVGHSHKSLFGLVGEDPGDCLEATIAGTTLAAERGADVVRVHDVAENAAAVNVAEAVRDPERFDTN
;
A
#
# COMPACT_ATOMS: atom_id res chain seq x y z
N MET A 1 21.91 15.95 -8.24
CA MET A 1 22.31 14.55 -8.05
C MET A 1 21.12 13.70 -8.48
N GLU A 2 21.31 12.56 -9.13
CA GLU A 2 20.18 11.66 -9.43
C GLU A 2 19.86 10.80 -8.19
N PHE A 3 18.60 10.33 -8.03
CA PHE A 3 18.19 9.54 -6.85
C PHE A 3 19.10 8.34 -6.57
N HIS A 4 19.43 7.55 -7.60
CA HIS A 4 20.31 6.39 -7.44
C HIS A 4 21.72 6.77 -6.96
N GLU A 5 22.22 7.97 -7.24
CA GLU A 5 23.51 8.45 -6.71
C GLU A 5 23.37 8.75 -5.20
N ALA A 6 22.29 9.43 -4.80
CA ALA A 6 21.99 9.73 -3.40
C ALA A 6 21.76 8.47 -2.55
N ALA A 7 20.97 7.53 -3.06
CA ALA A 7 20.70 6.25 -2.40
C ALA A 7 21.98 5.42 -2.25
N ASN A 8 22.82 5.35 -3.29
CA ASN A 8 24.10 4.64 -3.22
C ASN A 8 25.06 5.30 -2.22
N PHE A 9 25.11 6.63 -2.17
CA PHE A 9 25.88 7.36 -1.17
C PHE A 9 25.50 6.94 0.26
N LEU A 10 24.20 6.88 0.57
CA LEU A 10 23.74 6.35 1.86
C LEU A 10 24.12 4.89 2.07
N PHE A 11 23.89 4.01 1.08
CA PHE A 11 24.16 2.59 1.23
C PHE A 11 25.64 2.27 1.41
N GLU A 12 26.54 3.07 0.85
CA GLU A 12 27.97 2.95 1.10
C GLU A 12 28.35 3.12 2.58
N LEU A 13 27.56 3.87 3.36
CA LEU A 13 27.79 4.06 4.80
C LEU A 13 27.51 2.79 5.62
N ARG A 14 26.85 1.77 5.04
CA ARG A 14 26.61 0.47 5.71
C ARG A 14 27.90 -0.29 6.03
N ARG A 15 29.03 0.06 5.39
CA ARG A 15 30.35 -0.52 5.67
C ARG A 15 30.90 -0.17 7.06
N PHE A 16 30.34 0.86 7.70
CA PHE A 16 30.76 1.30 9.02
C PHE A 16 29.95 0.60 10.11
N ALA A 17 30.63 -0.06 11.04
CA ALA A 17 30.00 -0.65 12.22
C ALA A 17 29.47 0.44 13.17
N SER A 18 28.40 0.11 13.90
CA SER A 18 27.84 0.98 14.95
C SER A 18 28.92 1.37 15.95
N ARG A 19 28.98 2.66 16.28
CA ARG A 19 29.84 3.21 17.35
C ARG A 19 28.94 3.62 18.51
N ALA A 20 29.41 3.45 19.74
CA ALA A 20 28.66 3.91 20.91
C ALA A 20 28.78 5.43 21.04
N GLY A 21 27.65 6.12 21.20
CA GLY A 21 27.59 7.56 21.45
C GLY A 21 26.81 8.31 20.39
N THR A 22 26.30 9.48 20.75
CA THR A 22 25.48 10.33 19.86
C THR A 22 26.28 11.40 19.12
N ASP A 23 27.59 11.47 19.33
CA ASP A 23 28.43 12.60 18.89
C ASP A 23 28.49 12.76 17.37
N ALA A 24 28.47 11.66 16.62
CA ALA A 24 28.45 11.70 15.16
C ALA A 24 27.12 12.25 14.64
N THR A 25 25.99 11.78 15.18
CA THR A 25 24.66 12.28 14.86
C THR A 25 24.50 13.76 15.22
N ARG A 26 24.91 14.18 16.44
CA ARG A 26 24.90 15.60 16.83
C ARG A 26 25.76 16.46 15.92
N GLY A 27 26.94 15.97 15.57
CA GLY A 27 27.84 16.67 14.67
C GLY A 27 27.25 16.87 13.27
N LEU A 28 26.53 15.86 12.77
CA LEU A 28 25.83 15.94 11.48
C LEU A 28 24.62 16.89 11.54
N LEU A 29 23.80 16.79 12.59
CA LEU A 29 22.65 17.68 12.81
C LEU A 29 23.05 19.15 12.91
N SER A 30 24.16 19.45 13.60
CA SER A 30 24.66 20.81 13.74
C SER A 30 25.20 21.41 12.42
N ASP A 31 25.55 20.57 11.45
CA ASP A 31 25.92 21.03 10.09
C ASP A 31 24.69 21.43 9.26
N ILE A 32 23.51 20.92 9.61
CA ILE A 32 22.23 21.17 8.92
C ILE A 32 21.27 21.98 9.79
N ASP A 33 21.81 22.91 10.58
CA ASP A 33 21.09 23.90 11.38
C ASP A 33 20.25 23.32 12.55
N ASP A 34 20.67 22.17 13.10
CA ASP A 34 20.13 21.58 14.33
C ASP A 34 18.59 21.34 14.32
N PRO A 35 18.02 20.70 13.27
CA PRO A 35 16.56 20.62 13.05
C PRO A 35 15.80 19.93 14.20
N HIS A 36 16.49 19.05 14.92
CA HIS A 36 15.95 18.36 16.09
C HIS A 36 15.62 19.24 17.31
N GLU A 37 16.12 20.48 17.41
CA GLU A 37 15.91 21.33 18.60
C GLU A 37 14.48 21.89 18.68
N GLY A 38 13.77 22.03 17.55
CA GLY A 38 12.39 22.54 17.49
C GLY A 38 11.31 21.46 17.63
N LEU A 39 11.67 20.19 17.46
CA LEU A 39 10.72 19.09 17.35
C LEU A 39 10.22 18.59 18.71
N ARG A 40 8.92 18.28 18.78
CA ARG A 40 8.35 17.52 19.90
C ARG A 40 8.49 16.03 19.61
N CYS A 41 9.42 15.38 20.28
CA CYS A 41 9.73 13.97 20.01
C CYS A 41 9.06 13.00 21.00
N VAL A 42 8.56 11.87 20.50
CA VAL A 42 8.17 10.70 21.30
C VAL A 42 9.18 9.59 21.05
N GLN A 43 9.82 9.05 22.07
CA GLN A 43 10.79 7.95 21.91
C GLN A 43 10.25 6.62 22.42
N ILE A 44 10.40 5.56 21.61
CA ILE A 44 9.91 4.22 21.96
C ILE A 44 11.07 3.24 21.96
N ALA A 45 11.52 2.88 23.16
CA ALA A 45 12.52 1.85 23.40
C ALA A 45 11.85 0.54 23.84
N GLY A 46 12.63 -0.55 23.80
CA GLY A 46 12.13 -1.88 24.17
C GLY A 46 12.81 -3.00 23.42
N SER A 47 12.57 -4.23 23.86
CA SER A 47 13.04 -5.44 23.18
C SER A 47 12.11 -5.81 22.04
N ASN A 48 10.82 -6.00 22.35
CA ASN A 48 9.78 -6.31 21.37
C ASN A 48 8.70 -5.22 21.37
N GLY A 49 7.90 -5.13 20.31
CA GLY A 49 6.73 -4.23 20.25
C GLY A 49 7.02 -2.75 19.96
N LYS A 50 8.29 -2.34 19.77
CA LYS A 50 8.66 -0.95 19.47
C LYS A 50 7.95 -0.39 18.23
N GLY A 51 8.21 -0.98 17.04
CA GLY A 51 7.57 -0.56 15.79
C GLY A 51 6.03 -0.61 15.82
N SER A 52 5.43 -1.63 16.43
CA SER A 52 3.96 -1.72 16.59
C SER A 52 3.42 -0.58 17.45
N THR A 53 4.06 -0.30 18.59
CA THR A 53 3.70 0.82 19.47
C THR A 53 3.89 2.16 18.75
N ALA A 54 5.00 2.34 18.02
CA ALA A 54 5.29 3.56 17.27
C ALA A 54 4.24 3.83 16.19
N ARG A 55 3.81 2.78 15.46
CA ARG A 55 2.73 2.87 14.49
C ARG A 55 1.39 3.22 15.12
N MET A 56 1.05 2.62 16.26
CA MET A 56 -0.17 2.92 17.01
C MET A 56 -0.19 4.37 17.51
N VAL A 57 0.94 4.85 18.05
CA VAL A 57 1.09 6.25 18.49
C VAL A 57 0.94 7.21 17.31
N GLU A 58 1.64 6.97 16.21
CA GLU A 58 1.55 7.85 15.04
C GLU A 58 0.11 7.87 14.47
N ARG A 59 -0.54 6.72 14.31
CA ARG A 59 -1.90 6.70 13.76
C ARG A 59 -2.90 7.38 14.69
N ALA A 60 -2.82 7.17 15.99
CA ALA A 60 -3.72 7.82 16.94
C ALA A 60 -3.52 9.33 17.07
N LEU A 61 -2.28 9.82 17.01
CA LEU A 61 -2.01 11.27 16.98
C LEU A 61 -2.54 11.93 15.70
N ARG A 62 -2.47 11.23 14.56
CA ARG A 62 -3.07 11.72 13.30
C ARG A 62 -4.60 11.74 13.33
N GLU A 63 -5.24 10.73 13.93
CA GLU A 63 -6.70 10.77 14.11
C GLU A 63 -7.12 11.94 15.01
N ALA A 64 -6.26 12.35 15.95
CA ALA A 64 -6.44 13.56 16.74
C ALA A 64 -6.13 14.88 15.98
N GLY A 65 -5.84 14.81 14.67
CA GLY A 65 -5.64 15.96 13.80
C GLY A 65 -4.25 16.60 13.86
N LEU A 66 -3.23 15.87 14.31
CA LEU A 66 -1.84 16.34 14.33
C LEU A 66 -1.07 15.87 13.09
N ASP A 67 -0.10 16.68 12.66
CA ASP A 67 0.91 16.30 11.69
C ASP A 67 2.02 15.49 12.36
N VAL A 68 2.24 14.26 11.90
CA VAL A 68 3.09 13.30 12.61
C VAL A 68 4.17 12.71 11.71
N GLY A 69 5.42 12.88 12.14
CA GLY A 69 6.57 12.15 11.62
C GLY A 69 6.74 10.80 12.32
N LEU A 70 7.08 9.74 11.58
CA LEU A 70 7.36 8.41 12.11
C LEU A 70 8.71 7.91 11.59
N TYR A 71 9.62 7.61 12.50
CA TYR A 71 10.89 6.96 12.23
C TYR A 71 10.92 5.54 12.79
N THR A 72 11.05 4.53 11.91
CA THR A 72 11.03 3.10 12.27
C THR A 72 12.16 2.29 11.65
N SER A 73 12.45 1.13 12.24
CA SER A 73 13.45 0.21 11.68
C SER A 73 13.21 -1.26 12.03
N PRO A 74 13.63 -2.21 11.16
CA PRO A 74 14.07 -2.01 9.77
C PRO A 74 12.89 -1.70 8.82
N HIS A 75 13.18 -1.37 7.56
CA HIS A 75 12.17 -1.37 6.48
C HIS A 75 11.92 -2.78 5.97
N LEU A 76 10.77 -3.01 5.35
CA LEU A 76 10.52 -4.20 4.57
C LEU A 76 11.16 -4.01 3.19
N ASP A 77 10.61 -3.22 2.28
CA ASP A 77 11.09 -3.19 0.90
C ASP A 77 12.00 -1.99 0.60
N ASP A 78 11.47 -0.79 0.80
CA ASP A 78 12.12 0.48 0.46
C ASP A 78 12.74 1.15 1.70
N VAL A 79 13.96 1.68 1.59
CA VAL A 79 14.61 2.42 2.67
C VAL A 79 13.80 3.64 3.13
N ARG A 80 13.04 4.24 2.22
CA ARG A 80 12.16 5.38 2.49
C ARG A 80 11.03 5.03 3.46
N GLU A 81 10.63 3.76 3.59
CA GLU A 81 9.63 3.33 4.58
C GLU A 81 10.03 3.62 6.03
N ARG A 82 11.33 3.79 6.29
CA ARG A 82 11.84 4.12 7.62
C ARG A 82 11.43 5.51 8.08
N ILE A 83 11.10 6.42 7.16
CA ILE A 83 10.75 7.81 7.45
C ILE A 83 9.40 8.07 6.79
N ARG A 84 8.39 8.34 7.60
CA ARG A 84 7.06 8.67 7.12
C ARG A 84 6.59 9.99 7.69
N VAL A 85 5.86 10.76 6.90
CA VAL A 85 5.15 11.96 7.35
C VAL A 85 3.69 11.75 7.00
N ASN A 86 2.80 11.85 7.99
CA ASN A 86 1.38 11.58 7.84
C ASN A 86 1.11 10.23 7.15
N GLY A 87 1.87 9.20 7.55
CA GLY A 87 1.79 7.83 7.04
C GLY A 87 2.39 7.58 5.66
N ARG A 88 2.80 8.62 4.93
CA ARG A 88 3.40 8.51 3.59
C ARG A 88 4.91 8.38 3.71
N LYS A 89 5.52 7.45 2.96
CA LYS A 89 6.98 7.34 2.86
C LYS A 89 7.55 8.63 2.27
N VAL A 90 8.73 9.06 2.73
CA VAL A 90 9.39 10.26 2.19
C VAL A 90 9.64 10.13 0.67
N PRO A 91 9.52 11.21 -0.11
CA PRO A 91 9.79 11.19 -1.55
C PRO A 91 11.28 11.00 -1.87
N GLU A 92 11.58 10.50 -3.06
CA GLU A 92 12.94 10.41 -3.61
C GLU A 92 13.63 11.78 -3.62
N ALA A 93 12.90 12.83 -3.97
CA ALA A 93 13.40 14.20 -3.99
C ALA A 93 13.94 14.65 -2.61
N ALA A 94 13.24 14.32 -1.52
CA ALA A 94 13.68 14.66 -0.16
C ALA A 94 15.02 13.98 0.18
N LEU A 95 15.20 12.71 -0.24
CA LEU A 95 16.47 12.03 -0.04
C LEU A 95 17.61 12.68 -0.85
N VAL A 96 17.35 13.07 -2.10
CA VAL A 96 18.33 13.76 -2.93
C VAL A 96 18.74 15.08 -2.29
N GLU A 97 17.78 15.91 -1.88
CA GLU A 97 18.05 17.19 -1.22
C GLU A 97 18.85 17.01 0.07
N PHE A 98 18.48 16.04 0.91
CA PHE A 98 19.21 15.73 2.13
C PHE A 98 20.65 15.32 1.84
N VAL A 99 20.87 14.41 0.89
CA VAL A 99 22.22 13.94 0.55
C VAL A 99 23.06 15.07 -0.04
N GLU A 100 22.51 15.92 -0.91
CA GLU A 100 23.21 17.09 -1.43
C GLU A 100 23.62 18.07 -0.32
N ALA A 101 22.80 18.20 0.73
CA ALA A 101 23.12 19.03 1.89
C ALA A 101 24.26 18.43 2.73
N VAL A 102 24.25 17.12 3.00
CA VAL A 102 25.20 16.49 3.96
C VAL A 102 26.45 15.88 3.33
N GLU A 103 26.47 15.64 2.01
CA GLU A 103 27.60 15.01 1.31
C GLU A 103 28.95 15.70 1.60
N PRO A 104 29.06 17.05 1.59
CA PRO A 104 30.31 17.74 1.91
C PRO A 104 30.83 17.41 3.32
N TYR A 105 29.94 17.46 4.33
CA TYR A 105 30.28 17.18 5.72
C TYR A 105 30.68 15.72 5.93
N VAL A 106 29.87 14.79 5.44
CA VAL A 106 30.13 13.35 5.58
C VAL A 106 31.44 12.97 4.89
N THR A 107 31.74 13.58 3.74
CA THR A 107 33.01 13.39 3.01
C THR A 107 34.20 13.93 3.81
N GLU A 108 34.09 15.14 4.37
CA GLU A 108 35.14 15.71 5.22
C GLU A 108 35.40 14.84 6.46
N ARG A 109 34.35 14.42 7.17
CA ARG A 109 34.47 13.53 8.32
C ARG A 109 35.06 12.19 7.93
N GLY A 110 34.68 11.65 6.76
CA GLY A 110 35.26 10.43 6.22
C GLY A 110 36.74 10.53 5.89
N ALA A 111 37.20 11.67 5.36
CA ALA A 111 38.63 11.93 5.14
C ALA A 111 39.44 11.88 6.45
N ASN A 112 38.79 12.16 7.58
CA ASN A 112 39.37 12.09 8.93
C ASN A 112 39.17 10.73 9.64
N GLY A 113 38.53 9.74 8.99
CA GLY A 113 38.21 8.44 9.59
C GLY A 113 36.99 8.45 10.53
N GLU A 114 36.23 9.54 10.51
CA GLU A 114 35.13 9.85 11.43
C GLU A 114 33.77 9.91 10.71
N SER A 115 33.61 9.23 9.56
CA SER A 115 32.32 9.14 8.88
C SER A 115 31.20 8.68 9.82
N PRO A 116 30.01 9.32 9.77
CA PRO A 116 28.82 8.76 10.38
C PRO A 116 28.44 7.42 9.72
N THR A 117 27.76 6.59 10.50
CA THR A 117 27.20 5.31 10.06
C THR A 117 25.90 5.53 9.29
N PHE A 118 25.46 4.49 8.57
CA PHE A 118 24.17 4.50 7.89
C PHE A 118 22.99 4.84 8.81
N PHE A 119 22.99 4.34 10.05
CA PHE A 119 21.89 4.58 11.00
C PHE A 119 21.90 6.01 11.54
N GLU A 120 23.08 6.54 11.87
CA GLU A 120 23.24 7.94 12.33
C GLU A 120 22.81 8.93 11.24
N THR A 121 23.23 8.70 9.99
CA THR A 121 22.84 9.55 8.85
C THR A 121 21.34 9.47 8.55
N LEU A 122 20.73 8.28 8.60
CA LEU A 122 19.28 8.15 8.42
C LEU A 122 18.47 8.78 9.56
N THR A 123 18.98 8.74 10.80
CA THR A 123 18.31 9.41 11.92
C THR A 123 18.34 10.93 11.72
N ALA A 124 19.48 11.48 11.26
CA ALA A 124 19.57 12.88 10.91
C ALA A 124 18.64 13.26 9.74
N PHE A 125 18.51 12.39 8.73
CA PHE A 125 17.57 12.59 7.63
C PHE A 125 16.13 12.66 8.12
N ALA A 126 15.72 11.74 9.00
CA ALA A 126 14.37 11.75 9.58
C ALA A 126 14.06 13.07 10.30
N LEU A 127 14.96 13.49 11.19
CA LEU A 127 14.79 14.73 11.97
C LEU A 127 14.81 15.98 11.08
N TRP A 128 15.66 16.02 10.05
CA TRP A 128 15.72 17.11 9.08
C TRP A 128 14.43 17.21 8.25
N GLU A 129 13.88 16.07 7.82
CA GLU A 129 12.64 16.06 7.06
C GLU A 129 11.43 16.44 7.93
N PHE A 130 11.37 15.95 9.17
CA PHE A 130 10.30 16.29 10.11
C PHE A 130 10.24 17.79 10.43
N ASP A 131 11.40 18.44 10.61
CA ASP A 131 11.48 19.89 10.80
C ASP A 131 11.03 20.66 9.55
N ARG A 132 11.44 20.22 8.36
CA ARG A 132 11.05 20.85 7.09
C ARG A 132 9.57 20.74 6.76
N GLN A 133 8.95 19.65 7.18
CA GLN A 133 7.52 19.41 7.00
C GLN A 133 6.70 19.99 8.16
N ASP A 134 7.34 20.75 9.08
CA ASP A 134 6.70 21.41 10.22
C ASP A 134 5.82 20.46 11.06
N VAL A 135 6.25 19.19 11.25
CA VAL A 135 5.40 18.20 11.95
C VAL A 135 5.18 18.59 13.42
N ASP A 136 3.96 18.42 13.92
CA ASP A 136 3.61 18.68 15.31
C ASP A 136 4.35 17.75 16.28
N VAL A 137 4.51 16.48 15.90
CA VAL A 137 5.13 15.43 16.72
C VAL A 137 5.97 14.47 15.86
N ALA A 138 7.19 14.17 16.30
CA ALA A 138 8.05 13.14 15.70
C ALA A 138 8.10 11.88 16.59
N VAL A 139 7.54 10.77 16.12
CA VAL A 139 7.58 9.46 16.79
C VAL A 139 8.81 8.68 16.34
N LEU A 140 9.72 8.38 17.27
CA LEU A 140 11.02 7.77 17.00
C LEU A 140 11.09 6.38 17.66
N GLU A 141 11.11 5.33 16.85
CA GLU A 141 11.53 4.01 17.29
C GLU A 141 13.03 4.00 17.54
N VAL A 142 13.42 3.59 18.75
CA VAL A 142 14.82 3.42 19.12
C VAL A 142 15.37 2.16 18.46
N GLY A 143 16.52 2.25 17.80
CA GLY A 143 17.16 1.12 17.12
C GLY A 143 17.63 0.04 18.09
N ILE A 144 18.68 0.33 18.88
CA ILE A 144 19.25 -0.60 19.86
C ILE A 144 19.52 0.12 21.19
N GLY A 145 19.03 -0.46 22.29
CA GLY A 145 19.22 0.07 23.63
C GLY A 145 18.34 1.29 23.89
N GLY A 146 18.94 2.33 24.45
CA GLY A 146 18.37 3.68 24.55
C GLY A 146 19.47 4.73 24.67
N ARG A 147 20.41 4.54 25.59
CA ARG A 147 21.41 5.57 25.93
C ARG A 147 22.31 6.06 24.79
N TYR A 148 22.73 5.15 23.92
CA TYR A 148 23.71 5.42 22.87
C TYR A 148 23.14 5.31 21.46
N ASP A 149 21.82 5.13 21.35
CA ASP A 149 21.16 5.08 20.06
C ASP A 149 21.18 6.46 19.39
N ALA A 150 21.25 6.48 18.06
CA ALA A 150 21.30 7.74 17.31
C ALA A 150 20.06 8.62 17.55
N THR A 151 18.90 8.03 17.87
CA THR A 151 17.67 8.77 18.16
C THR A 151 17.76 9.56 19.48
N SER A 152 18.64 9.17 20.41
CA SER A 152 18.82 9.82 21.72
C SER A 152 19.61 11.14 21.67
N VAL A 153 19.71 11.73 20.48
CA VAL A 153 20.10 13.14 20.30
C VAL A 153 19.00 14.10 20.73
N VAL A 154 17.73 13.67 20.70
CA VAL A 154 16.56 14.49 21.05
C VAL A 154 16.31 14.51 22.55
N ASN A 155 15.52 15.48 23.02
CA ASN A 155 14.89 15.43 24.34
C ASN A 155 13.39 15.14 24.17
N PRO A 156 12.91 13.91 24.46
CA PRO A 156 11.52 13.55 24.19
C PRO A 156 10.56 14.25 25.15
N VAL A 157 9.36 14.59 24.66
CA VAL A 157 8.24 15.07 25.49
C VAL A 157 7.48 13.92 26.16
N ALA A 158 7.57 12.72 25.58
CA ALA A 158 7.03 11.48 26.13
C ALA A 158 7.89 10.30 25.64
N SER A 159 8.01 9.25 26.42
CA SER A 159 8.71 8.05 25.97
C SER A 159 8.24 6.78 26.67
N ALA A 160 8.56 5.65 26.05
CA ALA A 160 8.22 4.35 26.58
C ALA A 160 9.36 3.33 26.54
N VAL A 161 9.30 2.39 27.47
CA VAL A 161 10.00 1.09 27.40
C VAL A 161 8.95 -0.01 27.33
N THR A 162 8.75 -0.59 26.14
CA THR A 162 7.66 -1.54 25.86
C THR A 162 7.80 -2.83 26.68
N SER A 163 8.84 -3.62 26.38
CA SER A 163 9.20 -4.84 27.09
C SER A 163 10.71 -4.93 27.24
N VAL A 164 11.20 -5.72 28.21
CA VAL A 164 12.64 -5.98 28.37
C VAL A 164 12.89 -7.47 28.46
N THR A 165 13.69 -7.99 27.54
CA THR A 165 14.17 -9.38 27.53
C THR A 165 15.67 -9.40 27.30
N LEU A 166 16.32 -10.56 27.52
CA LEU A 166 17.72 -10.73 27.16
C LEU A 166 17.88 -10.68 25.64
N GLU A 167 18.51 -9.63 25.15
CA GLU A 167 18.82 -9.40 23.74
C GLU A 167 20.07 -8.54 23.63
N HIS A 168 20.80 -8.63 22.51
CA HIS A 168 21.97 -7.79 22.26
C HIS A 168 22.95 -7.76 23.45
N THR A 169 23.14 -8.89 24.14
CA THR A 169 23.89 -8.95 25.41
C THR A 169 25.35 -8.49 25.28
N HIS A 170 25.92 -8.66 24.07
CA HIS A 170 27.23 -8.16 23.70
C HIS A 170 27.35 -6.62 23.63
N ILE A 171 26.22 -5.88 23.63
CA ILE A 171 26.14 -4.42 23.57
C ILE A 171 25.53 -3.85 24.86
N LEU A 172 24.40 -4.39 25.31
CA LEU A 172 23.54 -3.78 26.33
C LEU A 172 23.79 -4.31 27.76
N GLY A 173 24.44 -5.47 27.90
CA GLY A 173 24.70 -6.12 29.19
C GLY A 173 24.22 -7.57 29.22
N ASP A 174 24.72 -8.32 30.21
CA ASP A 174 24.44 -9.76 30.35
C ASP A 174 23.21 -10.04 31.22
N THR A 175 22.57 -8.99 31.75
CA THR A 175 21.43 -9.07 32.67
C THR A 175 20.26 -8.21 32.22
N VAL A 176 19.04 -8.63 32.60
CA VAL A 176 17.80 -7.91 32.28
C VAL A 176 17.82 -6.49 32.87
N GLU A 177 18.40 -6.32 34.06
CA GLU A 177 18.49 -5.04 34.76
C GLU A 177 19.46 -4.06 34.10
N GLU A 178 20.58 -4.54 33.53
CA GLU A 178 21.49 -3.70 32.74
C GLU A 178 20.80 -3.20 31.47
N ILE A 179 20.14 -4.11 30.75
CA ILE A 179 19.40 -3.79 29.53
C ILE A 179 18.25 -2.80 29.85
N ALA A 180 17.52 -3.02 30.94
CA ALA A 180 16.45 -2.14 31.39
C ALA A 180 16.93 -0.72 31.68
N ARG A 181 18.07 -0.56 32.39
CA ARG A 181 18.65 0.76 32.67
C ARG A 181 19.10 1.49 31.41
N ASP A 182 19.69 0.77 30.45
CA ASP A 182 20.11 1.40 29.20
C ASP A 182 18.92 1.92 28.39
N LYS A 183 17.86 1.11 28.28
CA LYS A 183 16.62 1.48 27.59
C LYS A 183 15.90 2.63 28.29
N ALA A 184 15.83 2.64 29.62
CA ALA A 184 15.19 3.69 30.40
C ALA A 184 15.91 5.05 30.35
N HIS A 185 17.05 5.16 29.68
CA HIS A 185 17.73 6.44 29.45
C HIS A 185 16.94 7.40 28.55
N VAL A 186 15.95 6.89 27.81
CA VAL A 186 15.05 7.72 26.98
C VAL A 186 13.98 8.44 27.79
N ALA A 187 13.95 8.30 29.13
CA ALA A 187 12.97 8.93 30.00
C ALA A 187 12.94 10.46 29.76
N PRO A 188 11.75 11.07 29.66
CA PRO A 188 11.63 12.50 29.43
C PRO A 188 11.85 13.26 30.75
N ASP A 189 12.27 14.51 30.67
CA ASP A 189 12.59 15.31 31.87
C ASP A 189 11.35 15.67 32.70
N ASP A 190 10.21 15.91 32.03
CA ASP A 190 9.01 16.53 32.62
C ASP A 190 7.74 15.65 32.57
N ALA A 191 7.87 14.38 32.19
CA ALA A 191 6.76 13.43 32.12
C ALA A 191 7.15 12.04 32.68
N PRO A 192 6.21 11.24 33.19
CA PRO A 192 6.54 9.89 33.63
C PRO A 192 6.77 8.97 32.42
N LEU A 193 7.80 8.12 32.50
CA LEU A 193 8.09 7.12 31.48
C LEU A 193 6.98 6.05 31.46
N VAL A 194 6.40 5.76 30.29
CA VAL A 194 5.42 4.67 30.14
C VAL A 194 6.14 3.34 30.01
N THR A 195 5.70 2.29 30.70
CA THR A 195 6.37 0.99 30.57
C THR A 195 5.45 -0.21 30.74
N GLY A 196 5.65 -1.22 29.88
CA GLY A 196 5.11 -2.57 30.03
C GLY A 196 6.10 -3.55 30.65
N ALA A 197 7.23 -3.07 31.19
CA ALA A 197 8.20 -3.91 31.87
C ALA A 197 7.63 -4.45 33.19
N THR A 198 8.02 -5.67 33.56
CA THR A 198 7.60 -6.35 34.80
C THR A 198 8.79 -6.81 35.62
N GLY A 199 8.57 -7.17 36.89
CA GLY A 199 9.59 -7.80 37.75
C GLY A 199 10.86 -6.97 37.92
N ASP A 200 12.03 -7.63 37.80
CA ASP A 200 13.34 -6.98 37.99
C ASP A 200 13.62 -5.90 36.93
N ALA A 201 13.10 -6.07 35.70
CA ALA A 201 13.18 -5.05 34.66
C ALA A 201 12.46 -3.76 35.10
N LEU A 202 11.23 -3.89 35.62
CA LEU A 202 10.47 -2.73 36.11
C LEU A 202 11.18 -2.01 37.26
N ALA A 203 11.79 -2.77 38.17
CA ALA A 203 12.57 -2.19 39.26
C ALA A 203 13.76 -1.37 38.74
N ALA A 204 14.47 -1.88 37.75
CA ALA A 204 15.58 -1.19 37.10
C ALA A 204 15.13 0.03 36.27
N VAL A 205 14.00 -0.05 35.58
CA VAL A 205 13.39 1.09 34.87
C VAL A 205 13.03 2.20 35.86
N ARG A 206 12.38 1.88 36.99
CA ARG A 206 12.05 2.85 38.05
C ARG A 206 13.30 3.48 38.67
N GLU A 207 14.36 2.71 38.87
CA GLU A 207 15.63 3.23 39.39
C GLU A 207 16.24 4.29 38.45
N GLN A 208 16.14 4.08 37.13
CA GLN A 208 16.73 4.96 36.12
C GLN A 208 15.85 6.17 35.75
N ALA A 209 14.54 5.95 35.55
CA ALA A 209 13.60 6.96 35.05
C ALA A 209 12.96 7.79 36.16
N GLY A 210 12.92 7.29 37.41
CA GLY A 210 12.18 7.93 38.49
C GLY A 210 10.69 7.64 38.41
N ASP A 211 9.92 8.59 37.86
CA ASP A 211 8.46 8.47 37.75
C ASP A 211 8.07 7.65 36.51
N VAL A 212 7.18 6.67 36.71
CA VAL A 212 6.73 5.76 35.65
C VAL A 212 5.22 5.55 35.69
N VAL A 213 4.62 5.31 34.52
CA VAL A 213 3.25 4.78 34.38
C VAL A 213 3.34 3.35 33.87
N THR A 214 2.82 2.41 34.64
CA THR A 214 2.85 0.99 34.32
C THR A 214 1.62 0.55 33.53
N VAL A 215 1.84 -0.22 32.46
CA VAL A 215 0.79 -0.78 31.61
C VAL A 215 0.87 -2.31 31.65
N GLY A 216 -0.23 -3.00 31.93
CA GLY A 216 -0.26 -4.46 31.96
C GLY A 216 -1.63 -5.07 32.22
N GLY A 217 -1.76 -6.39 32.11
CA GLY A 217 -3.03 -7.09 32.37
C GLY A 217 -3.38 -7.37 33.84
N GLY A 218 -2.58 -6.89 34.80
CA GLY A 218 -2.82 -7.11 36.23
C GLY A 218 -3.44 -5.91 36.95
N ASP A 219 -4.17 -6.17 38.04
CA ASP A 219 -4.81 -5.14 38.89
C ASP A 219 -3.82 -4.15 39.53
N ASP A 220 -2.52 -4.48 39.54
CA ASP A 220 -1.45 -3.66 40.11
C ASP A 220 -0.84 -2.64 39.12
N ALA A 221 -1.26 -2.66 37.85
CA ALA A 221 -0.82 -1.70 36.83
C ALA A 221 -1.61 -0.38 36.93
N ASP A 222 -0.97 0.73 36.56
CA ASP A 222 -1.64 2.05 36.52
C ASP A 222 -2.66 2.14 35.37
N VAL A 223 -2.39 1.42 34.28
CA VAL A 223 -3.28 1.23 33.14
C VAL A 223 -3.44 -0.27 32.90
N THR A 224 -4.67 -0.75 32.97
CA THR A 224 -4.99 -2.18 32.79
C THR A 224 -5.37 -2.45 31.34
N VAL A 225 -4.84 -3.54 30.77
CA VAL A 225 -5.12 -3.96 29.40
C VAL A 225 -5.73 -5.36 29.41
N THR A 226 -6.83 -5.55 28.70
CA THR A 226 -7.46 -6.87 28.51
C THR A 226 -7.53 -7.21 27.03
N TYR A 227 -7.07 -8.40 26.66
CA TYR A 227 -7.28 -8.96 25.32
C TYR A 227 -8.52 -9.86 25.32
N GLY A 228 -9.52 -9.50 24.54
CA GLY A 228 -10.80 -10.21 24.43
C GLY A 228 -10.75 -11.45 23.51
N GLY A 229 -9.61 -11.69 22.86
CA GLY A 229 -9.47 -12.71 21.82
C GLY A 229 -9.67 -12.15 20.42
N ARG A 230 -9.59 -13.03 19.43
CA ARG A 230 -9.78 -12.70 18.01
C ARG A 230 -11.28 -12.65 17.66
N ASP A 231 -11.65 -11.65 16.87
CA ASP A 231 -12.91 -11.57 16.13
C ASP A 231 -12.58 -11.36 14.64
N GLY A 232 -12.82 -12.37 13.80
CA GLY A 232 -12.35 -12.36 12.40
C GLY A 232 -10.83 -12.20 12.31
N LEU A 233 -10.33 -11.22 11.57
CA LEU A 233 -8.89 -10.90 11.51
C LEU A 233 -8.49 -9.74 12.42
N GLU A 234 -9.35 -9.35 13.36
CA GLU A 234 -9.07 -8.31 14.36
C GLU A 234 -9.03 -8.89 15.78
N GLY A 235 -8.32 -8.21 16.69
CA GLY A 235 -8.19 -8.60 18.09
C GLY A 235 -8.91 -7.63 19.01
N ALA A 236 -9.91 -8.09 19.76
CA ALA A 236 -10.65 -7.25 20.70
C ALA A 236 -9.74 -6.81 21.87
N VAL A 237 -9.72 -5.50 22.17
CA VAL A 237 -8.89 -4.93 23.23
C VAL A 237 -9.67 -3.93 24.07
N THR A 238 -9.48 -4.01 25.37
CA THR A 238 -9.95 -3.01 26.33
C THR A 238 -8.75 -2.42 27.06
N VAL A 239 -8.69 -1.09 27.17
CA VAL A 239 -7.67 -0.36 27.92
C VAL A 239 -8.35 0.54 28.96
N ASP A 240 -8.09 0.29 30.23
CA ASP A 240 -8.64 1.01 31.37
C ASP A 240 -7.56 1.84 32.05
N GLY A 241 -7.66 3.17 31.94
CA GLY A 241 -6.84 4.12 32.67
C GLY A 241 -7.56 4.69 33.90
N PRO A 242 -6.91 5.60 34.67
CA PRO A 242 -7.48 6.15 35.90
C PRO A 242 -8.81 6.90 35.72
N ASP A 243 -8.96 7.61 34.60
CA ASP A 243 -10.10 8.48 34.27
C ASP A 243 -10.53 8.39 32.80
N TRP A 244 -10.06 7.37 32.08
CA TRP A 244 -10.34 7.14 30.67
C TRP A 244 -10.41 5.64 30.37
N HIS A 245 -11.09 5.30 29.28
CA HIS A 245 -11.34 3.93 28.85
C HIS A 245 -11.33 3.90 27.32
N VAL A 246 -10.88 2.79 26.74
CA VAL A 246 -10.91 2.52 25.31
C VAL A 246 -11.36 1.08 25.11
N ASP A 247 -12.35 0.87 24.24
CA ASP A 247 -12.82 -0.45 23.82
C ASP A 247 -12.81 -0.49 22.28
N THR A 248 -11.93 -1.29 21.70
CA THR A 248 -11.71 -1.30 20.24
C THR A 248 -11.19 -2.65 19.76
N HIS A 249 -10.99 -2.76 18.45
CA HIS A 249 -10.35 -3.90 17.81
C HIS A 249 -8.98 -3.47 17.25
N LEU A 250 -8.02 -4.38 17.28
CA LEU A 250 -6.69 -4.17 16.71
C LEU A 250 -6.55 -4.99 15.41
N PRO A 251 -5.99 -4.41 14.35
CA PRO A 251 -5.63 -5.16 13.15
C PRO A 251 -4.36 -6.00 13.36
N LEU A 252 -3.70 -5.85 14.52
CA LEU A 252 -2.54 -6.64 14.94
C LEU A 252 -3.00 -7.65 15.99
N LEU A 253 -2.93 -8.94 15.65
CA LEU A 253 -3.41 -10.02 16.50
C LEU A 253 -2.44 -10.37 17.64
N GLY A 254 -2.99 -10.86 18.73
CA GLY A 254 -2.26 -11.40 19.89
C GLY A 254 -2.24 -10.49 21.12
N GLU A 255 -2.20 -11.10 22.30
CA GLU A 255 -2.24 -10.40 23.60
C GLU A 255 -1.10 -9.38 23.78
N HIS A 256 0.06 -9.67 23.20
CA HIS A 256 1.20 -8.75 23.23
C HIS A 256 0.94 -7.45 22.44
N GLN A 257 0.07 -7.48 21.41
CA GLN A 257 -0.33 -6.28 20.69
C GLN A 257 -1.34 -5.45 21.48
N ALA A 258 -2.22 -6.10 22.25
CA ALA A 258 -3.08 -5.39 23.21
C ALA A 258 -2.24 -4.60 24.22
N HIS A 259 -1.17 -5.21 24.77
CA HIS A 259 -0.24 -4.52 25.66
C HIS A 259 0.45 -3.32 24.98
N ASN A 260 0.90 -3.48 23.74
CA ASN A 260 1.46 -2.38 22.94
C ASN A 260 0.43 -1.26 22.73
N ALA A 261 -0.85 -1.59 22.52
CA ALA A 261 -1.94 -0.62 22.37
C ALA A 261 -2.17 0.17 23.66
N GLY A 262 -2.12 -0.47 24.83
CA GLY A 262 -2.19 0.23 26.12
C GLY A 262 -1.04 1.23 26.32
N ILE A 263 0.19 0.85 25.94
CA ILE A 263 1.36 1.74 25.97
C ILE A 263 1.15 2.91 25.01
N ALA A 264 0.72 2.63 23.78
CA ALA A 264 0.48 3.64 22.76
C ALA A 264 -0.59 4.64 23.20
N ALA A 265 -1.75 4.17 23.67
CA ALA A 265 -2.83 5.02 24.15
C ALA A 265 -2.38 5.90 25.34
N THR A 266 -1.58 5.35 26.25
CA THR A 266 -1.00 6.12 27.36
C THR A 266 -0.05 7.21 26.88
N LEU A 267 0.84 6.90 25.92
CA LEU A 267 1.75 7.88 25.31
C LEU A 267 1.00 9.00 24.60
N VAL A 268 0.00 8.66 23.78
CA VAL A 268 -0.79 9.63 23.02
C VAL A 268 -1.42 10.66 23.97
N ARG A 269 -1.98 10.20 25.10
CA ARG A 269 -2.57 11.06 26.14
C ARG A 269 -1.55 11.93 26.90
N GLN A 270 -0.27 11.55 26.94
CA GLN A 270 0.78 12.42 27.48
C GLN A 270 1.16 13.54 26.52
N VAL A 271 0.92 13.36 25.23
CA VAL A 271 1.39 14.26 24.16
C VAL A 271 0.31 15.24 23.72
N ALA A 272 -0.94 14.79 23.65
CA ALA A 272 -2.06 15.55 23.10
C ALA A 272 -3.36 15.35 23.89
N ASP A 273 -4.27 16.32 23.77
CA ASP A 273 -5.64 16.19 24.28
C ASP A 273 -6.46 15.40 23.25
N VAL A 274 -6.70 14.12 23.54
CA VAL A 274 -7.36 13.17 22.63
C VAL A 274 -8.67 12.66 23.21
N THR A 275 -9.66 12.51 22.35
CA THR A 275 -10.92 11.87 22.69
C THR A 275 -10.78 10.34 22.73
N GLN A 276 -11.76 9.67 23.32
CA GLN A 276 -11.84 8.21 23.28
C GLN A 276 -11.95 7.69 21.84
N ALA A 277 -12.73 8.37 20.99
CA ALA A 277 -12.91 7.99 19.58
C ALA A 277 -11.60 8.08 18.76
N ASP A 278 -10.76 9.09 19.03
CA ASP A 278 -9.46 9.24 18.35
C ASP A 278 -8.54 8.05 18.66
N LEU A 279 -8.53 7.61 19.93
CA LEU A 279 -7.77 6.45 20.37
C LEU A 279 -8.33 5.15 19.76
N GLU A 280 -9.64 4.95 19.80
CA GLU A 280 -10.31 3.76 19.27
C GLU A 280 -10.05 3.58 17.77
N ARG A 281 -10.24 4.65 16.99
CA ARG A 281 -9.95 4.68 15.54
C ARG A 281 -8.46 4.56 15.26
N GLY A 282 -7.64 5.27 16.03
CA GLY A 282 -6.19 5.27 15.88
C GLY A 282 -5.57 3.89 16.01
N LEU A 283 -5.99 3.17 17.06
CA LEU A 283 -5.55 1.80 17.32
C LEU A 283 -6.09 0.81 16.27
N ARG A 284 -7.35 0.94 15.85
CA ARG A 284 -7.97 0.05 14.85
C ARG A 284 -7.38 0.24 13.44
N ASN A 285 -6.88 1.43 13.11
CA ASN A 285 -6.23 1.74 11.84
C ASN A 285 -4.70 1.53 11.85
N ALA A 286 -4.12 1.08 12.97
CA ALA A 286 -2.67 0.91 13.15
C ALA A 286 -2.11 -0.37 12.50
N HIS A 287 -2.32 -0.54 11.19
CA HIS A 287 -1.75 -1.64 10.42
C HIS A 287 -0.22 -1.59 10.40
N TRP A 288 0.43 -2.74 10.62
CA TRP A 288 1.87 -2.89 10.63
C TRP A 288 2.31 -4.21 10.00
N PRO A 289 2.83 -4.20 8.75
CA PRO A 289 3.23 -5.40 8.04
C PRO A 289 4.25 -6.28 8.79
N GLY A 290 4.14 -7.60 8.60
CA GLY A 290 5.03 -8.59 9.21
C GLY A 290 4.93 -8.75 10.73
N ARG A 291 3.77 -8.43 11.32
CA ARG A 291 3.42 -8.72 12.73
C ARG A 291 2.13 -9.55 12.74
N PHE A 292 2.28 -10.86 12.79
CA PHE A 292 1.19 -11.82 12.61
C PHE A 292 0.27 -11.41 11.43
N GLU A 293 0.88 -11.12 10.27
CA GLU A 293 0.17 -10.60 9.12
C GLU A 293 -0.45 -11.76 8.34
N VAL A 294 -1.79 -11.89 8.38
CA VAL A 294 -2.53 -12.87 7.60
C VAL A 294 -2.60 -12.42 6.13
N MET A 295 -2.28 -13.33 5.21
CA MET A 295 -2.18 -13.12 3.76
C MET A 295 -3.09 -14.06 2.94
N GLY A 296 -3.73 -15.03 3.58
CA GLY A 296 -4.68 -15.97 3.01
C GLY A 296 -5.36 -16.75 4.13
N GLU A 297 -6.58 -17.22 3.91
CA GLU A 297 -7.37 -17.99 4.90
C GLU A 297 -7.49 -19.48 4.53
N ASP A 298 -7.48 -19.83 3.23
CA ASP A 298 -7.55 -21.20 2.74
C ASP A 298 -6.44 -21.48 1.69
N PRO A 299 -5.26 -21.99 2.08
CA PRO A 299 -4.80 -22.24 3.45
C PRO A 299 -4.55 -20.93 4.22
N LEU A 300 -4.50 -21.04 5.55
CA LEU A 300 -4.13 -19.92 6.42
C LEU A 300 -2.67 -19.55 6.17
N VAL A 301 -2.38 -18.38 5.61
CA VAL A 301 -1.00 -17.93 5.39
C VAL A 301 -0.65 -16.77 6.31
N VAL A 302 0.34 -16.93 7.17
CA VAL A 302 0.76 -15.94 8.17
C VAL A 302 2.23 -15.53 7.95
N LEU A 303 2.50 -14.23 7.95
CA LEU A 303 3.84 -13.66 7.95
C LEU A 303 4.15 -13.01 9.30
N ASP A 304 5.14 -13.52 10.03
CA ASP A 304 5.51 -12.97 11.33
C ASP A 304 7.03 -12.84 11.55
N GLY A 305 7.47 -11.63 11.90
CA GLY A 305 8.88 -11.28 12.05
C GLY A 305 9.56 -11.74 13.34
N ALA A 306 8.91 -12.59 14.16
CA ALA A 306 9.54 -13.17 15.33
C ALA A 306 10.83 -13.91 14.97
N HIS A 307 11.85 -13.71 15.81
CA HIS A 307 13.22 -14.16 15.53
C HIS A 307 13.98 -14.56 16.81
N ASN A 308 13.26 -14.66 17.93
CA ASN A 308 13.75 -15.12 19.21
C ASN A 308 12.68 -16.04 19.83
N PRO A 309 13.06 -16.96 20.75
CA PRO A 309 12.13 -17.98 21.26
C PRO A 309 10.84 -17.40 21.85
N GLY A 310 10.94 -16.42 22.75
CA GLY A 310 9.75 -15.81 23.36
C GLY A 310 8.86 -15.01 22.39
N GLY A 311 9.41 -14.52 21.29
CA GLY A 311 8.63 -13.95 20.19
C GLY A 311 7.85 -15.02 19.44
N LEU A 312 8.51 -16.14 19.12
CA LEU A 312 7.91 -17.27 18.40
C LEU A 312 6.84 -17.99 19.22
N GLU A 313 7.04 -18.13 20.54
CA GLU A 313 6.02 -18.63 21.46
C GLU A 313 4.73 -17.82 21.37
N ARG A 314 4.83 -16.48 21.34
CA ARG A 314 3.66 -15.60 21.17
C ARG A 314 3.02 -15.71 19.79
N THR A 315 3.83 -15.96 18.75
CA THR A 315 3.33 -16.24 17.40
C THR A 315 2.49 -17.51 17.43
N VAL A 316 2.97 -18.59 18.06
CA VAL A 316 2.21 -19.84 18.22
C VAL A 316 0.96 -19.65 19.07
N GLU A 317 1.04 -18.95 20.21
CA GLU A 317 -0.13 -18.62 21.04
C GLU A 317 -1.22 -17.88 20.26
N THR A 318 -0.82 -17.02 19.31
CA THR A 318 -1.76 -16.31 18.43
C THR A 318 -2.31 -17.25 17.35
N LEU A 319 -1.47 -18.13 16.80
CA LEU A 319 -1.84 -19.13 15.81
C LEU A 319 -2.84 -20.16 16.38
N ASP A 320 -2.73 -20.52 17.65
CA ASP A 320 -3.66 -21.40 18.38
C ASP A 320 -5.10 -20.84 18.44
N SER A 321 -5.32 -19.57 18.07
CA SER A 321 -6.65 -18.96 17.93
C SER A 321 -7.32 -19.21 16.56
N PHE A 322 -6.64 -19.91 15.65
CA PHE A 322 -7.13 -20.34 14.35
C PHE A 322 -7.32 -21.85 14.35
N ASP A 323 -8.34 -22.30 13.61
CA ASP A 323 -8.55 -23.73 13.35
C ASP A 323 -7.75 -24.10 12.09
N TYR A 324 -6.84 -25.05 12.19
CA TYR A 324 -6.09 -25.62 11.07
C TYR A 324 -5.74 -27.10 11.34
N ASP A 325 -5.50 -27.87 10.28
CA ASP A 325 -5.20 -29.30 10.36
C ASP A 325 -3.68 -29.55 10.54
N ASP A 326 -2.85 -29.19 9.55
CA ASP A 326 -1.38 -29.32 9.60
C ASP A 326 -0.67 -27.94 9.58
N LEU A 327 0.50 -27.84 10.24
CA LEU A 327 1.33 -26.63 10.26
C LEU A 327 2.61 -26.75 9.42
N HIS A 328 2.69 -25.95 8.37
CA HIS A 328 3.86 -25.78 7.52
C HIS A 328 4.63 -24.51 7.88
N ILE A 329 5.93 -24.62 8.11
CA ILE A 329 6.78 -23.48 8.50
C ILE A 329 7.82 -23.19 7.43
N VAL A 330 7.92 -21.92 7.04
CA VAL A 330 9.04 -21.37 6.28
C VAL A 330 9.90 -20.56 7.23
N VAL A 331 11.15 -20.98 7.45
CA VAL A 331 12.01 -20.35 8.47
C VAL A 331 13.32 -19.85 7.87
N GLY A 332 13.58 -18.56 8.03
CA GLY A 332 14.84 -17.91 7.65
C GLY A 332 15.35 -17.04 8.80
N ALA A 333 16.48 -17.43 9.41
CA ALA A 333 17.02 -16.82 10.63
C ALA A 333 18.43 -16.23 10.43
N MET A 334 18.86 -15.36 11.36
CA MET A 334 20.20 -14.75 11.35
C MET A 334 21.20 -15.54 12.22
N VAL A 335 22.49 -15.52 11.87
CA VAL A 335 23.56 -16.30 12.53
C VAL A 335 23.71 -16.06 14.05
N ASP A 336 23.24 -14.92 14.55
CA ASP A 336 23.35 -14.52 15.96
C ASP A 336 22.16 -14.99 16.83
N LYS A 337 21.20 -15.74 16.25
CA LYS A 337 19.97 -16.15 16.93
C LYS A 337 20.04 -17.55 17.54
N ASP A 338 19.18 -17.79 18.52
CA ASP A 338 19.01 -19.10 19.15
C ASP A 338 18.14 -19.99 18.26
N HIS A 339 18.77 -20.72 17.35
CA HIS A 339 18.08 -21.59 16.40
C HIS A 339 17.40 -22.79 17.07
N VAL A 340 17.99 -23.34 18.14
CA VAL A 340 17.41 -24.48 18.85
C VAL A 340 16.19 -24.03 19.63
N GLY A 341 16.30 -22.94 20.40
CA GLY A 341 15.14 -22.37 21.10
C GLY A 341 14.04 -21.94 20.15
N ALA A 342 14.38 -21.43 18.95
CA ALA A 342 13.39 -21.12 17.92
C ALA A 342 12.66 -22.37 17.41
N ALA A 343 13.37 -23.46 17.15
CA ALA A 343 12.76 -24.72 16.74
C ALA A 343 11.91 -25.35 17.86
N GLU A 344 12.35 -25.27 19.13
CA GLU A 344 11.57 -25.72 20.28
C GLU A 344 10.24 -24.95 20.43
N ALA A 345 10.28 -23.63 20.24
CA ALA A 345 9.08 -22.78 20.24
C ALA A 345 8.11 -23.14 19.11
N LEU A 346 8.61 -23.68 18.00
CA LEU A 346 7.85 -24.08 16.81
C LEU A 346 7.66 -25.60 16.70
N SER A 347 7.66 -26.30 17.84
CA SER A 347 7.60 -27.77 17.90
C SER A 347 6.29 -28.39 17.41
N ALA A 348 5.24 -27.59 17.21
CA ALA A 348 3.97 -28.01 16.64
C ALA A 348 3.98 -28.15 15.11
N ALA A 349 5.10 -27.84 14.43
CA ALA A 349 5.20 -27.94 12.98
C ALA A 349 5.16 -29.40 12.49
N ASP A 350 4.36 -29.67 11.45
CA ASP A 350 4.33 -30.93 10.73
C ASP A 350 5.36 -30.95 9.59
N HIS A 351 5.59 -29.78 8.99
CA HIS A 351 6.56 -29.58 7.92
C HIS A 351 7.35 -28.28 8.13
N ALA A 352 8.66 -28.32 7.89
CA ALA A 352 9.53 -27.15 8.00
C ALA A 352 10.47 -27.04 6.79
N VAL A 353 10.45 -25.88 6.13
CA VAL A 353 11.36 -25.52 5.04
C VAL A 353 12.30 -24.41 5.51
N ALA A 354 13.53 -24.81 5.84
CA ALA A 354 14.58 -23.85 6.18
C ALA A 354 15.13 -23.17 4.91
N CYS A 355 15.33 -21.86 4.98
CA CYS A 355 15.77 -21.04 3.85
C CYS A 355 16.77 -19.94 4.26
N GLU A 356 17.39 -19.32 3.26
CA GLU A 356 18.39 -18.27 3.44
C GLU A 356 17.81 -16.95 2.94
N PRO A 357 17.45 -16.00 3.84
CA PRO A 357 17.16 -14.64 3.44
C PRO A 357 18.38 -14.00 2.77
N ASN A 358 18.17 -13.16 1.77
CA ASN A 358 19.19 -12.49 0.98
C ASN A 358 19.86 -11.33 1.73
N VAL A 359 20.55 -11.66 2.82
CA VAL A 359 21.37 -10.76 3.63
C VAL A 359 22.62 -11.47 4.12
N ASP A 360 23.76 -10.77 4.18
CA ASP A 360 25.07 -11.36 4.54
C ASP A 360 25.12 -12.03 5.93
N ARG A 361 24.17 -11.71 6.79
CA ARG A 361 24.05 -12.24 8.16
C ARG A 361 23.01 -13.35 8.31
N ALA A 362 22.41 -13.80 7.22
CA ALA A 362 21.55 -14.98 7.22
C ALA A 362 22.35 -16.23 7.60
N GLU A 363 21.71 -17.11 8.37
CA GLU A 363 22.28 -18.42 8.66
C GLU A 363 22.03 -19.39 7.50
N SER A 364 22.92 -20.37 7.35
CA SER A 364 22.78 -21.42 6.37
C SER A 364 21.48 -22.23 6.60
N PRO A 365 20.71 -22.52 5.54
CA PRO A 365 19.51 -23.36 5.62
C PRO A 365 19.80 -24.72 6.27
N ALA A 366 21.00 -25.26 6.08
CA ALA A 366 21.40 -26.54 6.65
C ALA A 366 21.52 -26.50 8.19
N VAL A 367 21.98 -25.37 8.74
CA VAL A 367 22.12 -25.18 10.20
C VAL A 367 20.74 -25.04 10.82
N VAL A 368 19.88 -24.19 10.24
CA VAL A 368 18.50 -24.01 10.71
C VAL A 368 17.72 -25.32 10.61
N ALA A 369 17.82 -26.04 9.48
CA ALA A 369 17.19 -27.36 9.33
C ALA A 369 17.67 -28.38 10.37
N GLU A 370 18.96 -28.38 10.73
CA GLU A 370 19.47 -29.30 11.76
C GLU A 370 18.90 -28.97 13.15
N ALA A 371 18.68 -27.69 13.46
CA ALA A 371 18.00 -27.29 14.70
C ALA A 371 16.58 -27.84 14.75
N PHE A 372 15.81 -27.71 13.65
CA PHE A 372 14.46 -28.27 13.55
C PHE A 372 14.44 -29.80 13.65
N ARG A 373 15.33 -30.50 12.94
CA ARG A 373 15.44 -31.98 13.05
C ARG A 373 15.82 -32.46 14.44
N SER A 374 16.52 -31.62 15.21
CA SER A 374 16.97 -31.98 16.56
C SER A 374 15.93 -31.69 17.63
N ALA A 375 15.07 -30.70 17.42
CA ALA A 375 14.11 -30.19 18.42
C ALA A 375 12.65 -30.57 18.13
N THR A 376 12.32 -31.01 16.91
CA THR A 376 10.95 -31.27 16.45
C THR A 376 10.84 -32.61 15.73
N ASP A 377 9.61 -33.10 15.56
CA ASP A 377 9.29 -34.30 14.76
C ASP A 377 8.87 -33.95 13.30
N ALA A 378 8.98 -32.68 12.90
CA ALA A 378 8.57 -32.19 11.58
C ALA A 378 9.33 -32.87 10.43
N ASP A 379 8.71 -32.97 9.25
CA ASP A 379 9.46 -33.26 8.01
C ASP A 379 10.24 -32.00 7.59
N VAL A 380 11.58 -32.10 7.47
CA VAL A 380 12.46 -30.93 7.31
C VAL A 380 13.21 -30.93 5.99
N GLU A 381 12.89 -29.92 5.17
CA GLU A 381 13.55 -29.62 3.91
C GLU A 381 14.36 -28.31 3.96
N THR A 382 15.14 -28.08 2.90
CA THR A 382 15.91 -26.84 2.72
C THR A 382 15.68 -26.27 1.33
N ARG A 383 15.63 -24.94 1.23
CA ARG A 383 15.74 -24.18 -0.03
C ARG A 383 16.79 -23.08 0.11
N HIS A 384 17.27 -22.59 -1.02
CA HIS A 384 18.31 -21.56 -1.05
C HIS A 384 17.77 -20.14 -0.95
N ASP A 385 16.45 -19.97 -1.09
CA ASP A 385 15.78 -18.68 -1.12
C ASP A 385 14.39 -18.81 -0.49
N VAL A 386 13.89 -17.69 0.04
CA VAL A 386 12.62 -17.62 0.76
C VAL A 386 11.43 -17.88 -0.18
N ALA A 387 11.47 -17.37 -1.41
CA ALA A 387 10.38 -17.50 -2.37
C ALA A 387 10.14 -18.97 -2.76
N GLY A 388 11.21 -19.71 -3.02
CA GLY A 388 11.16 -21.15 -3.28
C GLY A 388 10.76 -21.95 -2.05
N ALA A 389 11.12 -21.52 -0.84
CA ALA A 389 10.67 -22.15 0.39
C ALA A 389 9.16 -21.97 0.63
N LEU A 390 8.66 -20.75 0.44
CA LEU A 390 7.23 -20.44 0.50
C LEU A 390 6.44 -21.19 -0.57
N GLY A 391 6.93 -21.25 -1.81
CA GLY A 391 6.27 -22.03 -2.86
C GLY A 391 6.11 -23.50 -2.48
N VAL A 392 7.13 -24.10 -1.86
CA VAL A 392 7.08 -25.50 -1.40
C VAL A 392 6.10 -25.70 -0.25
N ALA A 393 6.05 -24.78 0.71
CA ALA A 393 5.09 -24.86 1.81
C ALA A 393 3.65 -24.71 1.30
N LEU A 394 3.39 -23.77 0.39
CA LEU A 394 2.07 -23.58 -0.22
C LEU A 394 1.66 -24.75 -1.11
N ASP A 395 2.58 -25.35 -1.87
CA ASP A 395 2.30 -26.53 -2.70
C ASP A 395 2.03 -27.79 -1.85
N ALA A 396 2.47 -27.80 -0.59
CA ALA A 396 2.29 -28.91 0.34
C ALA A 396 1.03 -28.79 1.20
N ALA A 397 0.52 -27.57 1.39
CA ALA A 397 -0.65 -27.26 2.21
C ALA A 397 -1.96 -27.52 1.45
N ASP A 398 -2.89 -28.21 2.08
CA ASP A 398 -4.30 -28.30 1.68
C ASP A 398 -5.08 -27.07 2.20
N ASP A 399 -6.31 -26.84 1.72
CA ASP A 399 -7.13 -25.66 2.07
C ASP A 399 -7.32 -25.47 3.60
N GLY A 400 -7.27 -26.55 4.40
CA GLY A 400 -7.45 -26.52 5.85
C GLY A 400 -6.16 -26.34 6.67
N ASP A 401 -5.01 -26.20 6.02
CA ASP A 401 -3.71 -26.14 6.68
C ASP A 401 -3.26 -24.70 6.97
N ALA A 402 -2.21 -24.56 7.78
CA ALA A 402 -1.57 -23.28 8.06
C ALA A 402 -0.13 -23.23 7.54
N VAL A 403 0.24 -22.12 6.90
CA VAL A 403 1.58 -21.79 6.43
C VAL A 403 2.10 -20.57 7.17
N LEU A 404 3.11 -20.75 8.03
CA LEU A 404 3.76 -19.68 8.79
C LEU A 404 5.14 -19.35 8.20
N VAL A 405 5.36 -18.11 7.77
CA VAL A 405 6.69 -17.58 7.44
C VAL A 405 7.26 -16.79 8.60
N THR A 406 8.39 -17.22 9.14
CA THR A 406 9.00 -16.59 10.32
C THR A 406 10.53 -16.74 10.41
N GLY A 407 11.11 -16.36 11.54
CA GLY A 407 12.54 -16.45 11.87
C GLY A 407 13.31 -15.14 11.67
N SER A 408 12.80 -14.23 10.83
CA SER A 408 13.30 -12.87 10.70
C SER A 408 12.35 -11.98 9.89
N LEU A 409 12.44 -10.68 10.14
CA LEU A 409 11.82 -9.66 9.27
C LEU A 409 12.33 -9.70 7.83
N TYR A 410 13.54 -10.23 7.58
CA TYR A 410 14.09 -10.41 6.25
C TYR A 410 13.41 -11.54 5.47
N ALA A 411 13.14 -12.67 6.13
CA ALA A 411 12.34 -13.75 5.56
C ALA A 411 10.92 -13.24 5.24
N VAL A 412 10.29 -12.54 6.18
CA VAL A 412 8.96 -11.94 5.98
C VAL A 412 8.94 -10.97 4.81
N ARG A 413 9.93 -10.07 4.69
CA ARG A 413 10.07 -9.15 3.55
C ARG A 413 10.04 -9.90 2.21
N GLU A 414 10.90 -10.90 2.07
CA GLU A 414 11.03 -11.63 0.80
C GLU A 414 9.78 -12.44 0.47
N ALA A 415 9.14 -13.02 1.48
CA ALA A 415 7.86 -13.71 1.33
C ALA A 415 6.73 -12.75 0.94
N ARG A 416 6.61 -11.61 1.65
CA ARG A 416 5.56 -10.60 1.42
C ARG A 416 5.58 -10.05 -0.01
N THR A 417 6.74 -10.08 -0.67
CA THR A 417 6.90 -9.66 -2.07
C THR A 417 5.97 -10.44 -3.02
N ARG A 418 5.55 -11.67 -2.66
CA ARG A 418 4.55 -12.43 -3.43
C ARG A 418 3.21 -11.70 -3.60
N TRP A 419 2.78 -10.96 -2.58
CA TRP A 419 1.50 -10.24 -2.57
C TRP A 419 1.66 -8.73 -2.77
N ALA A 420 2.73 -8.14 -2.21
CA ALA A 420 2.92 -6.69 -2.21
C ALA A 420 3.60 -6.17 -3.48
N ARG A 421 4.28 -7.02 -4.26
CA ARG A 421 4.94 -6.58 -5.49
C ARG A 421 3.92 -6.48 -6.62
N ALA A 422 3.46 -5.27 -6.89
CA ALA A 422 2.75 -4.98 -8.13
C ALA A 422 3.69 -5.25 -9.32
N MET A 423 3.31 -6.20 -10.17
CA MET A 423 3.91 -6.30 -11.50
C MET A 423 3.16 -5.35 -12.41
N VAL A 424 3.60 -4.09 -12.48
CA VAL A 424 2.96 -3.08 -13.34
C VAL A 424 3.24 -3.42 -14.81
N PRO A 425 2.25 -3.92 -15.58
CA PRO A 425 2.46 -4.24 -16.98
C PRO A 425 2.55 -2.93 -17.76
N LYS A 426 3.76 -2.49 -18.09
CA LYS A 426 3.95 -1.31 -18.93
C LYS A 426 3.71 -1.68 -20.39
N ARG A 427 2.69 -1.09 -20.99
CA ARG A 427 2.50 -1.14 -22.45
C ARG A 427 3.41 -0.11 -23.08
N VAL A 428 4.48 -0.59 -23.70
CA VAL A 428 5.47 0.28 -24.35
C VAL A 428 5.29 0.18 -25.86
N ASP A 429 4.71 1.20 -26.48
CA ASP A 429 4.33 1.22 -27.90
C ASP A 429 5.20 2.17 -28.73
N SER A 430 5.95 3.05 -28.06
CA SER A 430 6.95 3.93 -28.66
C SER A 430 8.34 3.80 -28.02
N VAL A 431 9.37 4.22 -28.77
CA VAL A 431 10.75 4.30 -28.25
C VAL A 431 10.89 5.41 -27.19
N SER A 432 10.01 6.41 -27.23
CA SER A 432 9.94 7.48 -26.24
C SER A 432 9.40 6.92 -24.92
N GLU A 433 8.24 6.27 -24.94
CA GLU A 433 7.67 5.55 -23.78
C GLU A 433 8.65 4.51 -23.25
N SER A 434 9.36 3.79 -24.12
CA SER A 434 10.38 2.83 -23.69
C SER A 434 11.51 3.51 -22.94
N ARG A 435 11.95 4.69 -23.43
CA ARG A 435 13.01 5.45 -22.78
C ARG A 435 12.55 6.02 -21.44
N GLU A 436 11.33 6.53 -21.36
CA GLU A 436 10.72 7.06 -20.13
C GLU A 436 10.53 5.96 -19.11
N THR A 437 9.92 4.83 -19.49
CA THR A 437 9.79 3.63 -18.64
C THR A 437 11.13 3.15 -18.11
N ILE A 438 12.17 3.09 -18.96
CA ILE A 438 13.51 2.65 -18.54
C ILE A 438 14.20 3.69 -17.65
N LYS A 439 13.95 4.99 -17.87
CA LYS A 439 14.48 6.05 -17.01
C LYS A 439 13.81 6.08 -15.64
N ALA A 440 12.50 5.87 -15.57
CA ALA A 440 11.73 5.78 -14.33
C ALA A 440 12.26 4.64 -13.43
N ALA A 441 12.74 3.54 -14.03
CA ALA A 441 13.44 2.48 -13.30
C ALA A 441 14.90 2.82 -12.90
N HIS A 442 15.29 4.09 -12.87
CA HIS A 442 16.62 4.58 -12.48
C HIS A 442 17.81 4.01 -13.28
N VAL A 443 17.58 3.58 -14.53
CA VAL A 443 18.65 3.08 -15.38
C VAL A 443 19.48 4.25 -15.92
N THR A 444 20.81 4.18 -15.76
CA THR A 444 21.76 5.19 -16.27
C THR A 444 21.44 5.64 -17.70
N ASP A 445 21.67 6.90 -18.04
CA ASP A 445 21.36 7.46 -19.37
C ASP A 445 21.96 6.66 -20.53
N ALA A 446 23.18 6.13 -20.35
CA ALA A 446 23.82 5.26 -21.35
C ALA A 446 23.11 3.89 -21.47
N GLY A 447 22.61 3.35 -20.36
CA GLY A 447 21.77 2.15 -20.31
C GLY A 447 20.40 2.37 -20.93
N ALA A 448 19.69 3.42 -20.53
CA ALA A 448 18.39 3.81 -21.09
C ALA A 448 18.47 4.07 -22.59
N TRP A 449 19.52 4.78 -23.05
CA TRP A 449 19.78 4.95 -24.47
C TRP A 449 20.01 3.60 -25.17
N ARG A 450 20.76 2.65 -24.61
CA ARG A 450 20.96 1.34 -25.25
C ARG A 450 19.71 0.46 -25.28
N MET A 451 18.83 0.61 -24.30
CA MET A 451 17.70 -0.29 -24.08
C MET A 451 16.37 0.20 -24.67
N ARG A 452 16.18 1.51 -24.87
CA ARG A 452 14.93 2.11 -25.40
C ARG A 452 14.42 1.53 -26.73
N GLY A 453 15.30 0.98 -27.56
CA GLY A 453 14.91 0.38 -28.85
C GLY A 453 14.50 -1.09 -28.74
N LYS A 454 14.70 -1.71 -27.57
CA LYS A 454 14.49 -3.15 -27.32
C LYS A 454 13.24 -3.44 -26.47
N GLY A 455 12.65 -2.44 -25.84
CA GLY A 455 11.51 -2.59 -24.93
C GLY A 455 10.13 -2.73 -25.58
N VAL A 456 10.03 -2.88 -26.90
CA VAL A 456 8.74 -2.87 -27.64
C VAL A 456 8.54 -4.20 -28.37
N HIS A 457 7.68 -5.14 -27.92
CA HIS A 457 7.53 -6.51 -28.49
C HIS A 457 6.07 -6.92 -28.87
N ARG A 458 5.89 -7.76 -29.92
CA ARG A 458 4.59 -8.27 -30.41
C ARG A 458 4.67 -9.73 -30.94
N VAL A 459 3.53 -10.40 -31.11
CA VAL A 459 3.38 -11.76 -31.68
C VAL A 459 2.18 -11.78 -32.64
N LEU A 460 2.31 -12.43 -33.79
CA LEU A 460 1.26 -12.54 -34.80
C LEU A 460 1.10 -13.95 -35.31
N ARG A 461 -0.14 -14.43 -35.39
CA ARG A 461 -0.51 -15.65 -36.11
C ARG A 461 -1.37 -15.32 -37.32
N THR A 462 -1.03 -15.86 -38.47
CA THR A 462 -1.80 -15.68 -39.71
C THR A 462 -1.56 -16.82 -40.69
N ARG A 463 -2.32 -16.87 -41.80
CA ARG A 463 -2.20 -17.91 -42.84
C ARG A 463 -1.77 -17.30 -44.16
N VAL A 464 -0.61 -17.73 -44.66
CA VAL A 464 0.00 -17.23 -45.89
C VAL A 464 0.30 -18.38 -46.85
N GLN A 465 0.62 -18.09 -48.10
CA GLN A 465 1.06 -19.11 -49.07
C GLN A 465 2.43 -19.68 -48.67
N PRO A 466 2.76 -20.94 -49.00
CA PRO A 466 4.03 -21.57 -48.63
C PRO A 466 5.28 -20.75 -48.97
N ARG A 467 5.28 -20.09 -50.15
CA ARG A 467 6.40 -19.22 -50.56
C ARG A 467 6.50 -17.93 -49.76
N GLN A 468 5.36 -17.34 -49.38
CA GLN A 468 5.32 -16.18 -48.49
C GLN A 468 5.81 -16.55 -47.09
N ALA A 469 5.43 -17.72 -46.58
CA ALA A 469 5.85 -18.22 -45.26
C ALA A 469 7.38 -18.38 -45.18
N GLN A 470 7.99 -18.98 -46.20
CA GLN A 470 9.45 -19.14 -46.26
C GLN A 470 10.17 -17.78 -46.30
N TYR A 471 9.64 -16.84 -47.09
CA TYR A 471 10.21 -15.49 -47.22
C TYR A 471 10.09 -14.69 -45.91
N LEU A 472 8.92 -14.72 -45.25
CA LEU A 472 8.69 -14.09 -43.95
C LEU A 472 9.63 -14.64 -42.89
N LYS A 473 9.85 -15.97 -42.87
CA LYS A 473 10.76 -16.60 -41.91
C LYS A 473 12.21 -16.16 -42.11
N GLU A 474 12.70 -16.17 -43.35
CA GLU A 474 14.08 -15.77 -43.66
C GLU A 474 14.32 -14.28 -43.33
N GLU A 475 13.40 -13.40 -43.70
CA GLU A 475 13.54 -11.97 -43.43
C GLU A 475 13.40 -11.63 -41.95
N LEU A 476 12.45 -12.24 -41.23
CA LEU A 476 12.26 -11.96 -39.81
C LEU A 476 13.41 -12.48 -38.95
N LEU A 477 13.96 -13.67 -39.27
CA LEU A 477 15.19 -14.18 -38.65
C LEU A 477 16.39 -13.26 -38.93
N SER A 478 16.50 -12.71 -40.14
CA SER A 478 17.57 -11.75 -40.48
C SER A 478 17.49 -10.44 -39.67
N LEU A 479 16.30 -10.09 -39.19
CA LEU A 479 16.04 -8.92 -38.37
C LEU A 479 16.14 -9.22 -36.86
N GLY A 480 16.36 -10.47 -36.47
CA GLY A 480 16.47 -10.92 -35.07
C GLY A 480 15.13 -11.17 -34.38
N GLY A 481 14.05 -11.42 -35.14
CA GLY A 481 12.79 -11.97 -34.66
C GLY A 481 12.69 -13.47 -34.98
N GLU A 482 11.60 -14.12 -34.56
CA GLU A 482 11.37 -15.56 -34.73
C GLU A 482 10.12 -15.83 -35.59
N CYS A 483 10.12 -16.93 -36.34
CA CYS A 483 8.99 -17.33 -37.18
C CYS A 483 8.83 -18.87 -37.25
N ALA A 484 7.71 -19.35 -36.74
CA ALA A 484 7.29 -20.75 -36.81
C ALA A 484 6.29 -20.96 -37.95
N ILE A 485 6.46 -22.02 -38.73
CA ILE A 485 5.60 -22.40 -39.85
C ILE A 485 4.96 -23.76 -39.51
N SER A 486 3.66 -23.93 -39.72
CA SER A 486 2.96 -25.19 -39.50
C SER A 486 3.52 -26.33 -40.36
N GLY A 487 3.65 -27.53 -39.79
CA GLY A 487 4.23 -28.72 -40.44
C GLY A 487 3.32 -29.43 -41.46
N LEU A 488 2.37 -28.74 -42.09
CA LEU A 488 1.52 -29.32 -43.13
C LEU A 488 2.35 -29.50 -44.42
N ASN A 489 2.35 -30.72 -44.97
CA ASN A 489 3.17 -31.08 -46.14
C ASN A 489 2.59 -30.49 -47.44
N ASP A 490 3.31 -29.54 -48.03
CA ASP A 490 3.51 -29.19 -49.46
C ASP A 490 2.45 -29.66 -50.49
N GLN A 491 1.16 -29.56 -50.17
CA GLN A 491 0.09 -29.63 -51.17
C GLN A 491 -0.08 -28.20 -51.70
N ASP A 492 0.51 -27.96 -52.86
CA ASP A 492 0.83 -26.68 -53.52
C ASP A 492 -0.33 -25.65 -53.72
N GLU A 493 -1.48 -25.80 -53.05
CA GLU A 493 -2.63 -24.91 -53.23
C GLU A 493 -3.26 -24.39 -51.91
N GLU A 494 -2.83 -24.85 -50.72
CA GLU A 494 -3.42 -24.44 -49.44
C GLU A 494 -2.54 -23.47 -48.63
N ARG A 495 -3.17 -22.50 -47.92
CA ARG A 495 -2.47 -21.57 -47.02
C ARG A 495 -1.95 -22.31 -45.79
N VAL A 496 -0.73 -22.01 -45.37
CA VAL A 496 -0.09 -22.58 -44.16
C VAL A 496 -0.16 -21.58 -43.02
N ASP A 497 -0.32 -22.07 -41.79
CA ASP A 497 -0.25 -21.22 -40.60
C ASP A 497 1.20 -20.82 -40.32
N VAL A 498 1.39 -19.55 -39.99
CA VAL A 498 2.64 -18.97 -39.52
C VAL A 498 2.42 -18.20 -38.23
N VAL A 499 3.35 -18.35 -37.29
CA VAL A 499 3.44 -17.57 -36.06
C VAL A 499 4.75 -16.81 -36.10
N THR A 500 4.68 -15.48 -36.07
CA THR A 500 5.85 -14.60 -36.01
C THR A 500 5.94 -13.97 -34.63
N MET A 501 7.15 -13.72 -34.15
CA MET A 501 7.43 -13.10 -32.84
C MET A 501 8.57 -12.09 -33.02
N ALA A 502 8.32 -10.79 -32.79
CA ALA A 502 9.35 -9.77 -32.99
C ALA A 502 9.05 -8.45 -32.24
N THR A 503 10.05 -7.58 -32.12
CA THR A 503 9.86 -6.20 -31.65
C THR A 503 9.01 -5.38 -32.63
N MET A 504 8.28 -4.35 -32.17
CA MET A 504 7.55 -3.47 -33.10
C MET A 504 8.50 -2.77 -34.08
N ALA A 505 9.74 -2.47 -33.65
CA ALA A 505 10.78 -1.96 -34.54
C ALA A 505 11.18 -2.99 -35.63
N GLN A 506 11.19 -4.28 -35.30
CA GLN A 506 11.41 -5.36 -36.26
C GLN A 506 10.18 -5.61 -37.14
N TYR A 507 8.96 -5.54 -36.62
CA TYR A 507 7.73 -5.65 -37.41
C TYR A 507 7.52 -4.46 -38.36
N ARG A 508 7.83 -3.24 -37.93
CA ARG A 508 7.84 -2.04 -38.80
C ARG A 508 8.86 -2.20 -39.93
N ARG A 509 10.09 -2.63 -39.61
CA ARG A 509 11.14 -2.92 -40.61
C ARG A 509 10.79 -4.11 -41.52
N LEU A 510 10.08 -5.11 -41.01
CA LEU A 510 9.56 -6.22 -41.79
C LEU A 510 8.51 -5.68 -42.77
N ALA A 511 7.51 -4.93 -42.31
CA ALA A 511 6.49 -4.32 -43.15
C ALA A 511 7.11 -3.42 -44.25
N ASP A 512 8.10 -2.59 -43.91
CA ASP A 512 8.81 -1.73 -44.87
C ASP A 512 9.60 -2.53 -45.92
N LYS A 513 10.13 -3.72 -45.56
CA LYS A 513 10.84 -4.62 -46.49
C LYS A 513 9.89 -5.42 -47.38
N LEU A 514 8.68 -5.70 -46.89
CA LEU A 514 7.63 -6.40 -47.62
C LEU A 514 6.93 -5.49 -48.64
N ASP A 515 6.98 -4.18 -48.44
CA ASP A 515 6.50 -3.17 -49.39
C ASP A 515 7.24 -3.25 -50.74
N GLY A 516 6.48 -3.52 -51.81
CA GLY A 516 6.98 -3.64 -53.17
C GLY A 516 7.48 -5.03 -53.56
N GLN A 517 7.34 -6.03 -52.68
CA GLN A 517 7.69 -7.42 -52.98
C GLN A 517 6.58 -8.16 -53.76
N PRO A 518 6.94 -9.15 -54.60
CA PRO A 518 5.97 -9.96 -55.33
C PRO A 518 5.10 -10.83 -54.40
N TYR A 519 4.11 -11.53 -54.98
CA TYR A 519 3.24 -12.49 -54.28
C TYR A 519 2.22 -11.88 -53.31
N GLY A 520 1.87 -10.60 -53.44
CA GLY A 520 0.83 -9.96 -52.60
C GLY A 520 1.30 -9.63 -51.19
N LEU A 521 2.62 -9.61 -50.95
CA LEU A 521 3.20 -9.32 -49.64
C LEU A 521 3.03 -7.85 -49.20
N SER A 522 2.82 -6.91 -50.13
CA SER A 522 2.47 -5.52 -49.78
C SER A 522 1.09 -5.43 -49.10
N THR A 523 0.07 -6.11 -49.62
CA THR A 523 -1.27 -6.15 -49.00
C THR A 523 -1.22 -6.85 -47.64
N PHE A 524 -0.40 -7.90 -47.53
CA PHE A 524 -0.13 -8.56 -46.26
C PHE A 524 0.59 -7.63 -45.26
N ALA A 525 1.43 -6.71 -45.70
CA ALA A 525 2.07 -5.72 -44.83
C ALA A 525 1.06 -4.70 -44.28
N ASP A 526 0.02 -4.36 -45.05
CA ASP A 526 -1.08 -3.52 -44.60
C ASP A 526 -1.98 -4.26 -43.59
N GLU A 527 -2.36 -5.52 -43.89
CA GLU A 527 -3.08 -6.42 -42.98
C GLU A 527 -2.28 -6.71 -41.69
N LEU A 528 -0.95 -6.80 -41.77
CA LEU A 528 -0.05 -7.00 -40.62
C LEU A 528 -0.06 -5.80 -39.68
N ARG A 529 -0.23 -4.57 -40.20
CA ARG A 529 -0.31 -3.34 -39.39
C ARG A 529 -1.66 -3.22 -38.68
N GLU A 530 -2.72 -3.67 -39.33
CA GLU A 530 -4.10 -3.70 -38.84
C GLU A 530 -4.32 -4.84 -37.81
N ALA A 531 -3.83 -6.05 -38.12
CA ALA A 531 -4.00 -7.24 -37.27
C ALA A 531 -3.06 -7.31 -36.06
N LEU A 532 -1.97 -6.53 -36.04
CA LEU A 532 -1.10 -6.39 -34.86
C LEU A 532 -1.74 -5.59 -33.74
N ASP A 533 -3.08 -5.56 -33.73
CA ASP A 533 -3.86 -4.43 -33.30
C ASP A 533 -3.21 -3.84 -32.08
N ILE A 534 -2.80 -2.61 -32.30
CA ILE A 534 -2.08 -1.84 -31.32
C ILE A 534 -3.00 -1.58 -30.11
N GLN A 535 -4.18 -2.27 -29.94
CA GLN A 535 -4.83 -2.74 -28.69
C GLN A 535 -5.70 -4.04 -28.82
N GLN A 536 -5.91 -4.81 -27.72
CA GLN A 536 -7.02 -5.80 -27.52
C GLN A 536 -7.27 -6.15 -26.01
N GLN A 537 -8.42 -6.77 -25.67
CA GLN A 537 -9.01 -7.01 -24.31
C GLN A 537 -9.70 -8.41 -24.16
N ASP A 538 -9.99 -8.84 -22.91
CA ASP A 538 -10.50 -10.16 -22.41
C ASP A 538 -11.90 -10.09 -21.67
N ASP A 539 -12.40 -11.26 -21.22
CA ASP A 539 -13.76 -11.75 -20.80
C ASP A 539 -14.51 -11.10 -19.58
N ALA A 540 -15.87 -11.18 -19.58
CA ALA A 540 -16.84 -10.49 -18.68
C ALA A 540 -17.66 -11.38 -17.70
N ARG A 541 -18.07 -10.86 -16.52
CA ARG A 541 -18.89 -11.46 -15.42
C ARG A 541 -20.31 -10.85 -15.20
N GLY A 542 -20.77 -9.90 -16.01
CA GLY A 542 -22.08 -9.25 -15.92
C GLY A 542 -22.20 -7.93 -15.14
N TYR A 543 -21.10 -7.25 -14.74
CA TYR A 543 -21.15 -5.87 -14.22
C TYR A 543 -21.36 -4.85 -15.36
N PRO A 544 -21.97 -3.68 -15.08
CA PRO A 544 -22.21 -2.67 -16.13
C PRO A 544 -20.93 -2.18 -16.81
N TRP A 545 -19.79 -2.25 -16.11
CA TRP A 545 -18.48 -1.84 -16.62
C TRP A 545 -17.69 -2.94 -17.34
N GLU A 546 -18.26 -4.13 -17.53
CA GLU A 546 -17.60 -5.21 -18.28
C GLU A 546 -18.05 -5.27 -19.75
N ASP A 547 -19.21 -4.69 -20.05
CA ASP A 547 -19.72 -4.54 -21.42
C ASP A 547 -19.19 -3.27 -22.10
N GLY A 548 -18.37 -2.47 -21.42
CA GLY A 548 -17.96 -1.14 -21.87
C GLY A 548 -17.69 -0.18 -20.72
N THR A 549 -17.39 1.08 -21.02
CA THR A 549 -17.24 2.09 -19.97
C THR A 549 -18.62 2.49 -19.45
N ALA A 550 -18.93 2.20 -18.19
CA ALA A 550 -20.21 2.55 -17.57
C ALA A 550 -20.25 4.03 -17.15
N VAL A 551 -21.44 4.64 -17.24
CA VAL A 551 -21.70 6.02 -16.81
C VAL A 551 -22.35 6.02 -15.42
N MET A 552 -21.61 6.54 -14.44
CA MET A 552 -22.08 6.73 -13.07
C MET A 552 -22.51 8.18 -12.85
N GLY A 553 -23.81 8.40 -12.68
CA GLY A 553 -24.39 9.72 -12.50
C GLY A 553 -24.45 10.16 -11.04
N ILE A 554 -23.94 11.35 -10.71
CA ILE A 554 -23.93 11.90 -9.34
C ILE A 554 -25.28 12.51 -8.97
N LEU A 555 -25.90 11.98 -7.89
CA LEU A 555 -27.16 12.45 -7.31
C LEU A 555 -26.94 12.94 -5.87
N ASN A 556 -26.60 14.22 -5.72
CA ASN A 556 -26.34 14.83 -4.40
C ASN A 556 -27.62 15.30 -3.71
N ILE A 557 -27.85 14.81 -2.49
CA ILE A 557 -28.96 15.16 -1.59
C ILE A 557 -28.45 16.13 -0.52
N THR A 558 -28.28 17.41 -0.89
CA THR A 558 -27.86 18.47 0.04
C THR A 558 -28.94 19.56 0.15
N PRO A 559 -29.03 20.28 1.29
CA PRO A 559 -30.05 21.32 1.48
C PRO A 559 -30.01 22.43 0.42
N ASP A 560 -28.84 22.68 -0.17
CA ASP A 560 -28.64 23.70 -1.21
C ASP A 560 -28.99 23.22 -2.63
N SER A 561 -29.10 21.89 -2.87
CA SER A 561 -29.44 21.36 -4.20
C SER A 561 -30.94 21.34 -4.50
N PHE A 562 -31.81 21.50 -3.50
CA PHE A 562 -33.28 21.48 -3.64
C PHE A 562 -33.92 22.69 -2.95
N HIS A 563 -33.85 23.85 -3.60
CA HIS A 563 -34.45 25.08 -3.06
C HIS A 563 -36.00 25.00 -3.03
N ASP A 564 -36.56 25.19 -1.83
CA ASP A 564 -37.97 25.55 -1.47
C ASP A 564 -38.98 24.47 -0.99
N GLY A 565 -38.57 23.24 -0.62
CA GLY A 565 -39.49 22.18 -0.14
C GLY A 565 -39.03 21.43 1.12
N GLY A 566 -39.97 20.91 1.94
CA GLY A 566 -39.62 20.05 3.10
C GLY A 566 -39.09 18.67 2.69
N GLU A 567 -38.74 17.80 3.66
CA GLU A 567 -38.13 16.46 3.45
C GLU A 567 -38.83 15.60 2.38
N TYR A 568 -40.16 15.62 2.32
CA TYR A 568 -40.94 14.87 1.31
C TYR A 568 -40.74 15.37 -0.13
N ASN A 569 -40.45 16.66 -0.33
CA ASN A 569 -40.21 17.19 -1.68
C ASN A 569 -38.80 16.80 -2.16
N ALA A 570 -37.81 16.71 -1.27
CA ALA A 570 -36.44 16.34 -1.63
C ALA A 570 -36.33 14.91 -2.18
N VAL A 571 -37.08 13.95 -1.60
CA VAL A 571 -37.12 12.56 -2.11
C VAL A 571 -37.82 12.48 -3.47
N GLU A 572 -38.97 13.15 -3.63
CA GLU A 572 -39.70 13.19 -4.91
C GLU A 572 -38.85 13.85 -6.02
N ASP A 573 -38.15 14.94 -5.70
CA ASP A 573 -37.26 15.63 -6.64
C ASP A 573 -36.04 14.78 -6.99
N ALA A 574 -35.44 14.08 -6.02
CA ALA A 574 -34.33 13.16 -6.25
C ALA A 574 -34.73 11.98 -7.15
N VAL A 575 -35.92 11.40 -6.91
CA VAL A 575 -36.51 10.33 -7.74
C VAL A 575 -36.75 10.83 -9.17
N ALA A 576 -37.37 12.01 -9.34
CA ALA A 576 -37.59 12.58 -10.67
C ALA A 576 -36.27 12.86 -11.40
N ARG A 577 -35.24 13.31 -10.69
CA ARG A 577 -33.89 13.50 -11.26
C ARG A 577 -33.24 12.18 -11.65
N ALA A 578 -33.36 11.15 -10.82
CA ALA A 578 -32.89 9.80 -11.12
C ALA A 578 -33.55 9.22 -12.36
N GLU A 579 -34.88 9.31 -12.50
CA GLU A 579 -35.60 8.87 -13.70
C GLU A 579 -35.08 9.56 -14.97
N GLN A 580 -34.76 10.86 -14.87
CA GLN A 580 -34.15 11.60 -15.98
C GLN A 580 -32.73 11.11 -16.27
N MET A 581 -31.89 10.89 -15.25
CA MET A 581 -30.52 10.40 -15.43
C MET A 581 -30.48 8.99 -16.05
N ILE A 582 -31.39 8.10 -15.66
CA ILE A 582 -31.55 6.77 -16.30
C ILE A 582 -31.93 6.95 -17.77
N ALA A 583 -32.91 7.82 -18.07
CA ALA A 583 -33.30 8.10 -19.46
C ALA A 583 -32.17 8.74 -20.29
N ASP A 584 -31.28 9.47 -19.63
CA ASP A 584 -30.09 10.11 -20.22
C ASP A 584 -28.93 9.12 -20.43
N GLY A 585 -29.02 7.89 -19.90
CA GLY A 585 -28.05 6.82 -20.09
C GLY A 585 -27.12 6.56 -18.91
N ALA A 586 -27.55 6.84 -17.67
CA ALA A 586 -26.82 6.40 -16.48
C ALA A 586 -26.98 4.89 -16.27
N ASP A 587 -25.87 4.17 -16.14
CA ASP A 587 -25.84 2.75 -15.77
C ASP A 587 -25.83 2.58 -14.24
N ILE A 588 -25.27 3.57 -13.54
CA ILE A 588 -25.16 3.61 -12.08
C ILE A 588 -25.62 5.00 -11.59
N LEU A 589 -26.39 5.06 -10.51
CA LEU A 589 -26.72 6.30 -9.80
C LEU A 589 -25.98 6.35 -8.46
N ASP A 590 -25.19 7.40 -8.24
CA ASP A 590 -24.40 7.58 -7.03
C ASP A 590 -25.04 8.59 -6.09
N VAL A 591 -25.54 8.12 -4.96
CA VAL A 591 -26.33 8.89 -4.01
C VAL A 591 -25.46 9.39 -2.87
N GLY A 592 -25.26 10.72 -2.78
CA GLY A 592 -24.43 11.34 -1.73
C GLY A 592 -25.24 12.25 -0.80
N GLY A 593 -25.12 12.04 0.51
CA GLY A 593 -25.79 12.87 1.55
C GLY A 593 -24.91 13.98 2.14
N GLU A 594 -23.60 13.92 1.89
CA GLU A 594 -22.57 14.81 2.41
C GLU A 594 -21.74 15.43 1.27
N SER A 595 -21.45 16.73 1.36
CA SER A 595 -20.58 17.40 0.38
C SER A 595 -19.11 17.14 0.68
N THR A 596 -18.37 16.64 -0.30
CA THR A 596 -16.92 16.42 -0.24
C THR A 596 -16.10 17.60 -0.79
N ARG A 597 -16.77 18.71 -1.12
CA ARG A 597 -16.12 19.94 -1.61
C ARG A 597 -15.20 20.55 -0.55
N PRO A 598 -14.08 21.18 -0.95
CA PRO A 598 -13.18 21.87 -0.02
C PRO A 598 -13.94 22.86 0.88
N GLY A 599 -13.72 22.76 2.20
CA GLY A 599 -14.33 23.64 3.21
C GLY A 599 -15.78 23.32 3.58
N ALA A 600 -16.34 22.18 3.19
CA ALA A 600 -17.67 21.74 3.64
C ALA A 600 -17.63 21.21 5.08
N ASP A 601 -18.68 21.51 5.87
CA ASP A 601 -18.85 20.97 7.22
C ASP A 601 -19.17 19.46 7.17
N VAL A 602 -18.54 18.69 8.05
CA VAL A 602 -18.84 17.26 8.22
C VAL A 602 -20.25 17.08 8.77
N VAL A 603 -21.04 16.22 8.13
CA VAL A 603 -22.42 15.94 8.52
C VAL A 603 -22.43 14.75 9.50
N PRO A 604 -23.13 14.84 10.65
CA PRO A 604 -23.30 13.70 11.54
C PRO A 604 -23.97 12.52 10.83
N ALA A 605 -23.58 11.30 11.16
CA ALA A 605 -24.03 10.11 10.44
C ALA A 605 -25.55 9.89 10.46
N ASP A 606 -26.22 10.18 11.59
CA ASP A 606 -27.67 10.11 11.68
C ASP A 606 -28.34 11.03 10.65
N GLU A 607 -27.81 12.25 10.48
CA GLU A 607 -28.34 13.22 9.53
C GLU A 607 -28.06 12.82 8.08
N GLU A 608 -26.87 12.28 7.79
CA GLU A 608 -26.55 11.75 6.47
C GLU A 608 -27.43 10.55 6.10
N ARG A 609 -27.63 9.61 7.05
CA ARG A 609 -28.52 8.45 6.89
C ARG A 609 -29.95 8.89 6.58
N ASP A 610 -30.49 9.84 7.33
CA ASP A 610 -31.86 10.33 7.16
C ASP A 610 -32.07 11.02 5.80
N ARG A 611 -31.00 11.54 5.17
CA ARG A 611 -31.02 12.08 3.80
C ARG A 611 -30.97 10.98 2.73
N VAL A 612 -30.08 10.01 2.88
CA VAL A 612 -29.75 9.04 1.82
C VAL A 612 -30.74 7.87 1.77
N VAL A 613 -31.05 7.26 2.92
CA VAL A 613 -31.82 6.01 2.98
C VAL A 613 -33.17 6.09 2.27
N PRO A 614 -34.03 7.12 2.47
CA PRO A 614 -35.32 7.18 1.80
C PRO A 614 -35.23 7.28 0.27
N VAL A 615 -34.16 7.89 -0.25
CA VAL A 615 -33.92 7.98 -1.70
C VAL A 615 -33.45 6.63 -2.22
N VAL A 616 -32.51 5.97 -1.55
CA VAL A 616 -32.04 4.62 -1.91
C VAL A 616 -33.22 3.62 -1.97
N GLU A 617 -34.09 3.60 -0.96
CA GLU A 617 -35.29 2.73 -0.94
C GLU A 617 -36.20 2.94 -2.17
N ALA A 618 -36.33 4.20 -2.62
CA ALA A 618 -37.14 4.54 -3.78
C ALA A 618 -36.47 4.13 -5.10
N LEU A 619 -35.14 4.27 -5.20
CA LEU A 619 -34.36 3.92 -6.39
C LEU A 619 -34.16 2.41 -6.55
N ALA A 620 -34.11 1.64 -5.46
CA ALA A 620 -33.94 0.18 -5.47
C ALA A 620 -35.07 -0.58 -6.20
N GLN A 621 -36.17 0.09 -6.54
CA GLN A 621 -37.27 -0.47 -7.35
C GLN A 621 -37.12 -0.21 -8.86
N MET A 622 -36.09 0.53 -9.27
CA MET A 622 -35.79 0.88 -10.65
C MET A 622 -34.79 -0.11 -11.27
N ASP A 623 -34.72 -0.14 -12.60
CA ASP A 623 -33.78 -0.97 -13.36
C ASP A 623 -32.44 -0.23 -13.54
N VAL A 624 -31.75 0.04 -12.43
CA VAL A 624 -30.45 0.74 -12.39
C VAL A 624 -29.66 0.30 -11.15
N HIS A 625 -28.33 0.28 -11.24
CA HIS A 625 -27.49 0.06 -10.06
C HIS A 625 -27.42 1.31 -9.18
N VAL A 626 -27.57 1.14 -7.88
CA VAL A 626 -27.53 2.25 -6.90
C VAL A 626 -26.24 2.17 -6.10
N SER A 627 -25.40 3.20 -6.22
CA SER A 627 -24.23 3.42 -5.37
C SER A 627 -24.55 4.41 -4.26
N VAL A 628 -23.94 4.23 -3.09
CA VAL A 628 -23.98 5.21 -1.99
C VAL A 628 -22.60 5.84 -1.77
N ASP A 629 -22.51 7.16 -1.91
CA ASP A 629 -21.30 7.97 -1.62
C ASP A 629 -21.30 8.35 -0.15
N THR A 630 -20.56 7.58 0.66
CA THR A 630 -20.41 7.82 2.09
C THR A 630 -19.07 7.30 2.61
N ARG A 631 -18.55 7.99 3.62
CA ARG A 631 -17.32 7.64 4.34
C ARG A 631 -17.59 6.95 5.68
N LYS A 632 -18.86 6.71 6.01
CA LYS A 632 -19.29 6.24 7.33
C LYS A 632 -19.94 4.87 7.22
N ALA A 633 -19.34 3.87 7.84
CA ALA A 633 -19.82 2.49 7.73
C ALA A 633 -21.26 2.30 8.22
N GLU A 634 -21.70 3.08 9.21
CA GLU A 634 -23.09 3.04 9.69
C GLU A 634 -24.12 3.54 8.65
N VAL A 635 -23.75 4.55 7.85
CA VAL A 635 -24.59 5.04 6.74
C VAL A 635 -24.58 4.01 5.61
N ALA A 636 -23.41 3.45 5.30
CA ALA A 636 -23.26 2.40 4.30
C ALA A 636 -24.14 1.18 4.61
N ARG A 637 -24.11 0.65 5.85
CA ARG A 637 -24.98 -0.47 6.29
C ARG A 637 -26.45 -0.16 6.07
N ALA A 638 -26.89 1.02 6.50
CA ALA A 638 -28.29 1.42 6.36
C ALA A 638 -28.73 1.57 4.90
N ALA A 639 -27.85 2.08 4.03
CA ALA A 639 -28.11 2.21 2.60
C ALA A 639 -28.14 0.84 1.89
N LEU A 640 -27.24 -0.09 2.24
CA LEU A 640 -27.28 -1.46 1.71
C LEU A 640 -28.54 -2.20 2.14
N ASP A 641 -28.94 -2.07 3.41
CA ASP A 641 -30.19 -2.65 3.92
C ASP A 641 -31.43 -2.06 3.21
N ALA A 642 -31.34 -0.83 2.71
CA ALA A 642 -32.35 -0.14 1.91
C ALA A 642 -32.35 -0.54 0.42
N GLY A 643 -31.31 -1.23 -0.05
CA GLY A 643 -31.20 -1.73 -1.42
C GLY A 643 -30.16 -1.05 -2.31
N ALA A 644 -29.13 -0.41 -1.74
CA ALA A 644 -27.95 -0.03 -2.51
C ALA A 644 -27.15 -1.28 -2.96
N ASP A 645 -26.52 -1.20 -4.13
CA ASP A 645 -25.76 -2.27 -4.77
C ASP A 645 -24.24 -2.07 -4.67
N ILE A 646 -23.78 -0.83 -4.52
CA ILE A 646 -22.36 -0.45 -4.56
C ILE A 646 -22.06 0.54 -3.43
N LEU A 647 -20.90 0.40 -2.80
CA LEU A 647 -20.37 1.39 -1.87
C LEU A 647 -19.35 2.29 -2.57
N ASN A 648 -19.48 3.60 -2.44
CA ASN A 648 -18.49 4.55 -2.93
C ASN A 648 -17.80 5.25 -1.77
N ASP A 649 -16.65 4.73 -1.35
CA ASP A 649 -15.87 5.30 -0.25
C ASP A 649 -14.73 6.17 -0.78
N VAL A 650 -15.04 7.47 -0.91
CA VAL A 650 -14.07 8.49 -1.30
C VAL A 650 -12.96 8.75 -0.27
N SER A 651 -12.99 8.13 0.92
CA SER A 651 -11.86 8.16 1.85
C SER A 651 -10.83 7.07 1.55
N GLY A 652 -11.17 6.06 0.73
CA GLY A 652 -10.27 4.95 0.44
C GLY A 652 -10.12 3.98 1.62
N LEU A 653 -11.24 3.64 2.29
CA LEU A 653 -11.30 2.72 3.43
C LEU A 653 -10.57 3.26 4.67
N GLU A 654 -10.75 4.55 4.98
CA GLU A 654 -10.25 5.12 6.24
C GLU A 654 -11.11 4.72 7.45
N ASP A 655 -12.41 4.52 7.24
CA ASP A 655 -13.25 3.85 8.21
C ASP A 655 -13.00 2.33 8.10
N PRO A 656 -12.36 1.70 9.10
CA PRO A 656 -12.00 0.28 9.03
C PRO A 656 -13.22 -0.63 8.94
N GLU A 657 -14.40 -0.17 9.35
CA GLU A 657 -15.63 -0.94 9.22
C GLU A 657 -16.15 -1.00 7.78
N MET A 658 -15.80 -0.04 6.92
CA MET A 658 -16.34 0.05 5.56
C MET A 658 -16.03 -1.20 4.73
N ARG A 659 -14.77 -1.68 4.77
CA ARG A 659 -14.33 -2.89 4.07
C ARG A 659 -15.02 -4.15 4.59
N LEU A 660 -15.31 -4.22 5.90
CA LEU A 660 -16.02 -5.35 6.52
C LEU A 660 -17.49 -5.36 6.10
N VAL A 661 -18.12 -4.19 6.04
CA VAL A 661 -19.51 -4.04 5.56
C VAL A 661 -19.64 -4.46 4.11
N ALA A 662 -18.71 -4.03 3.25
CA ALA A 662 -18.68 -4.41 1.84
C ALA A 662 -18.57 -5.94 1.68
N ALA A 663 -17.64 -6.58 2.40
CA ALA A 663 -17.45 -8.02 2.36
C ALA A 663 -18.63 -8.81 2.95
N GLU A 664 -19.17 -8.39 4.10
CA GLU A 664 -20.33 -9.05 4.75
C GLU A 664 -21.56 -9.06 3.82
N ARG A 665 -21.72 -8.01 3.02
CA ARG A 665 -22.85 -7.83 2.11
C ARG A 665 -22.57 -8.31 0.68
N ASP A 666 -21.33 -8.74 0.39
CA ASP A 666 -20.88 -9.21 -0.93
C ASP A 666 -21.16 -8.20 -2.05
N VAL A 667 -20.84 -6.92 -1.79
CA VAL A 667 -21.10 -5.81 -2.73
C VAL A 667 -19.80 -5.13 -3.20
N PRO A 668 -19.75 -4.62 -4.44
CA PRO A 668 -18.61 -3.84 -4.90
C PRO A 668 -18.36 -2.57 -4.07
N VAL A 669 -17.10 -2.19 -3.94
CA VAL A 669 -16.67 -0.98 -3.24
C VAL A 669 -15.69 -0.16 -4.07
N VAL A 670 -15.93 1.14 -4.18
CA VAL A 670 -14.99 2.11 -4.76
C VAL A 670 -13.98 2.50 -3.69
N VAL A 671 -12.70 2.32 -3.99
CA VAL A 671 -11.56 2.69 -3.16
C VAL A 671 -10.79 3.78 -3.88
N MET A 672 -10.98 5.02 -3.42
CA MET A 672 -10.31 6.18 -4.01
C MET A 672 -8.95 6.45 -3.36
N HIS A 673 -7.98 6.88 -4.18
CA HIS A 673 -6.78 7.51 -3.67
C HIS A 673 -7.07 8.95 -3.24
N SER A 674 -7.42 9.13 -1.97
CA SER A 674 -7.46 10.43 -1.28
C SER A 674 -6.31 10.56 -0.29
N ILE A 675 -5.75 11.77 -0.18
CA ILE A 675 -4.76 12.10 0.85
C ILE A 675 -5.46 12.64 2.10
N GLU A 676 -6.41 13.54 1.90
CA GLU A 676 -7.27 14.13 2.92
C GLU A 676 -8.68 14.26 2.35
N THR A 677 -9.69 13.91 3.16
CA THR A 677 -11.09 14.11 2.80
C THR A 677 -11.84 14.73 3.99
N PRO A 678 -12.44 15.92 3.86
CA PRO A 678 -12.42 16.80 2.68
C PRO A 678 -11.02 17.35 2.38
N VAL A 679 -10.77 17.70 1.11
CA VAL A 679 -9.46 18.18 0.65
C VAL A 679 -9.09 19.51 1.32
N ASP A 680 -7.91 19.59 1.94
CA ASP A 680 -7.30 20.86 2.31
C ASP A 680 -6.60 21.48 1.08
N PRO A 681 -7.04 22.65 0.60
CA PRO A 681 -6.39 23.32 -0.53
C PRO A 681 -5.01 23.92 -0.19
N ASP A 682 -4.65 24.05 1.09
CA ASP A 682 -3.36 24.58 1.54
C ASP A 682 -2.29 23.49 1.75
N SER A 683 -2.67 22.20 1.65
CA SER A 683 -1.77 21.05 1.76
C SER A 683 -0.88 20.91 0.51
N ASP A 684 0.45 20.96 0.68
CA ASP A 684 1.43 20.75 -0.40
C ASP A 684 1.87 19.27 -0.42
N ILE A 685 1.35 18.53 -1.39
CA ILE A 685 1.55 17.09 -1.51
C ILE A 685 2.51 16.83 -2.66
N HIS A 686 3.70 16.34 -2.34
CA HIS A 686 4.66 15.90 -3.34
C HIS A 686 4.46 14.43 -3.71
N TYR A 687 4.53 14.16 -5.01
CA TYR A 687 4.67 12.83 -5.59
C TYR A 687 5.96 12.79 -6.43
N ASP A 688 6.70 11.68 -6.36
CA ASP A 688 7.84 11.46 -7.26
C ASP A 688 7.35 11.14 -8.67
N ASP A 689 6.33 10.28 -8.74
CA ASP A 689 5.53 9.95 -9.90
C ASP A 689 4.09 9.74 -9.40
N VAL A 690 3.18 10.66 -9.73
CA VAL A 690 1.83 10.63 -9.17
C VAL A 690 1.08 9.32 -9.50
N VAL A 691 1.34 8.71 -10.65
CA VAL A 691 0.66 7.47 -11.06
C VAL A 691 1.20 6.30 -10.24
N GLU A 692 2.51 6.13 -10.18
CA GLU A 692 3.14 5.03 -9.43
C GLU A 692 2.92 5.16 -7.93
N ASP A 693 3.04 6.37 -7.37
CA ASP A 693 2.75 6.63 -5.96
C ASP A 693 1.27 6.40 -5.61
N CYS A 694 0.34 6.67 -6.54
CA CYS A 694 -1.07 6.34 -6.35
C CYS A 694 -1.31 4.82 -6.38
N ILE A 695 -0.69 4.11 -7.32
CA ILE A 695 -0.77 2.64 -7.42
C ILE A 695 -0.19 1.98 -6.17
N ASP A 696 0.97 2.43 -5.69
CA ASP A 696 1.61 1.93 -4.47
C ASP A 696 0.67 2.06 -3.26
N GLN A 697 0.07 3.24 -3.07
CA GLN A 697 -0.84 3.50 -1.95
C GLN A 697 -2.16 2.72 -2.08
N LEU A 698 -2.73 2.66 -3.28
CA LEU A 698 -3.93 1.86 -3.54
C LEU A 698 -3.67 0.36 -3.40
N THR A 699 -2.47 -0.14 -3.72
CA THR A 699 -2.11 -1.56 -3.53
C THR A 699 -2.33 -1.98 -2.09
N GLU A 700 -1.89 -1.19 -1.11
CA GLU A 700 -2.11 -1.51 0.30
C GLU A 700 -3.61 -1.41 0.67
N ARG A 701 -4.39 -0.50 0.08
CA ARG A 701 -5.85 -0.42 0.31
C ARG A 701 -6.61 -1.60 -0.29
N VAL A 702 -6.25 -2.02 -1.51
CA VAL A 702 -6.77 -3.22 -2.17
C VAL A 702 -6.47 -4.45 -1.33
N LEU A 703 -5.24 -4.61 -0.82
CA LEU A 703 -4.89 -5.72 0.07
C LEU A 703 -5.72 -5.71 1.36
N LEU A 704 -6.06 -4.55 1.92
CA LEU A 704 -6.94 -4.47 3.09
C LEU A 704 -8.39 -4.89 2.77
N ALA A 705 -8.90 -4.55 1.59
CA ALA A 705 -10.21 -4.99 1.12
C ALA A 705 -10.24 -6.50 0.82
N GLU A 706 -9.21 -7.05 0.16
CA GLU A 706 -9.07 -8.49 -0.06
C GLU A 706 -9.04 -9.27 1.26
N LYS A 707 -8.28 -8.77 2.25
CA LYS A 707 -8.26 -9.36 3.61
C LYS A 707 -9.60 -9.29 4.33
N ALA A 708 -10.51 -8.40 3.95
CA ALA A 708 -11.86 -8.38 4.49
C ALA A 708 -12.78 -9.43 3.85
N GLY A 709 -12.37 -10.02 2.72
CA GLY A 709 -13.13 -11.04 1.98
C GLY A 709 -13.66 -10.59 0.61
N LEU A 710 -13.19 -9.47 0.06
CA LEU A 710 -13.61 -8.97 -1.26
C LEU A 710 -12.71 -9.49 -2.39
N ASP A 711 -13.34 -9.88 -3.51
CA ASP A 711 -12.60 -10.18 -4.74
C ASP A 711 -12.14 -8.89 -5.45
N ARG A 712 -11.02 -8.93 -6.18
CA ARG A 712 -10.51 -7.76 -6.91
C ARG A 712 -11.48 -7.22 -7.96
N GLU A 713 -12.33 -8.06 -8.53
CA GLU A 713 -13.36 -7.61 -9.47
C GLU A 713 -14.49 -6.82 -8.78
N GLN A 714 -14.62 -6.92 -7.45
CA GLN A 714 -15.54 -6.12 -6.63
C GLN A 714 -14.89 -4.81 -6.14
N ILE A 715 -13.59 -4.61 -6.32
CA ILE A 715 -12.88 -3.43 -5.83
C ILE A 715 -12.67 -2.48 -7.00
N LEU A 716 -13.39 -1.35 -7.06
CA LEU A 716 -13.18 -0.33 -8.08
C LEU A 716 -12.14 0.69 -7.58
N VAL A 717 -11.04 0.87 -8.30
CA VAL A 717 -9.99 1.81 -7.91
C VAL A 717 -10.22 3.17 -8.58
N ASP A 718 -10.27 4.24 -7.79
CA ASP A 718 -10.31 5.63 -8.31
C ASP A 718 -8.96 6.32 -8.06
N PRO A 719 -8.23 6.76 -9.10
CA PRO A 719 -6.99 7.54 -8.96
C PRO A 719 -7.14 8.85 -8.16
N GLY A 720 -8.37 9.30 -7.92
CA GLY A 720 -8.69 10.47 -7.12
C GLY A 720 -8.27 11.76 -7.81
N ILE A 721 -8.60 11.94 -9.10
CA ILE A 721 -8.31 13.17 -9.85
C ILE A 721 -8.80 14.40 -9.06
N GLY A 722 -7.97 15.41 -8.85
CA GLY A 722 -8.34 16.61 -8.07
C GLY A 722 -8.50 16.40 -6.55
N PHE A 723 -8.07 15.26 -6.00
CA PHE A 723 -7.92 15.03 -4.56
C PHE A 723 -6.44 14.96 -4.18
N GLY A 724 -5.92 16.07 -3.63
CA GLY A 724 -4.52 16.19 -3.22
C GLY A 724 -3.52 16.11 -4.36
N LYS A 725 -3.88 16.61 -5.55
CA LYS A 725 -3.08 16.60 -6.79
C LYS A 725 -3.19 17.94 -7.49
N SER A 726 -2.09 18.41 -8.05
CA SER A 726 -2.07 19.56 -8.96
C SER A 726 -2.84 19.27 -10.24
N ALA A 727 -3.15 20.33 -10.99
CA ALA A 727 -3.79 20.18 -12.30
C ALA A 727 -2.92 19.39 -13.29
N VAL A 728 -1.59 19.56 -13.22
CA VAL A 728 -0.63 18.84 -14.09
C VAL A 728 -0.66 17.35 -13.78
N GLU A 729 -0.54 16.98 -12.51
CA GLU A 729 -0.62 15.60 -12.04
C GLU A 729 -1.98 14.96 -12.35
N SER A 730 -3.06 15.72 -12.24
CA SER A 730 -4.40 15.25 -12.62
C SER A 730 -4.51 14.90 -14.11
N PHE A 731 -3.86 15.67 -15.00
CA PHE A 731 -3.77 15.31 -16.42
C PHE A 731 -2.83 14.13 -16.65
N GLU A 732 -1.77 13.99 -15.87
CA GLU A 732 -0.86 12.85 -15.95
C GLU A 732 -1.58 11.53 -15.56
N LEU A 733 -2.39 11.54 -14.49
CA LEU A 733 -3.25 10.42 -14.13
C LEU A 733 -4.23 10.05 -15.24
N LEU A 734 -4.83 11.05 -15.90
CA LEU A 734 -5.71 10.81 -17.04
C LEU A 734 -4.96 10.26 -18.26
N ASP A 735 -3.70 10.66 -18.47
CA ASP A 735 -2.85 10.19 -19.57
C ASP A 735 -2.40 8.74 -19.39
N ARG A 736 -2.02 8.40 -18.16
CA ARG A 736 -1.45 7.11 -17.77
C ARG A 736 -2.45 6.19 -17.07
N LEU A 737 -3.75 6.44 -17.26
CA LEU A 737 -4.85 5.73 -16.59
C LEU A 737 -4.75 4.20 -16.72
N ALA A 738 -4.34 3.71 -17.90
CA ALA A 738 -4.21 2.28 -18.17
C ALA A 738 -3.20 1.57 -17.24
N GLU A 739 -2.28 2.29 -16.59
CA GLU A 739 -1.32 1.71 -15.64
C GLU A 739 -2.00 1.20 -14.36
N PHE A 740 -3.16 1.77 -13.96
CA PHE A 740 -3.91 1.33 -12.78
C PHE A 740 -4.46 -0.10 -12.91
N ARG A 741 -4.52 -0.66 -14.12
CA ARG A 741 -4.83 -2.09 -14.35
C ARG A 741 -3.85 -3.02 -13.66
N ALA A 742 -2.67 -2.54 -13.26
CA ALA A 742 -1.71 -3.28 -12.43
C ALA A 742 -2.30 -3.75 -11.09
N LEU A 743 -3.33 -3.06 -10.58
CA LEU A 743 -4.03 -3.43 -9.36
C LEU A 743 -4.96 -4.63 -9.56
N GLY A 744 -5.24 -5.03 -10.81
CA GLY A 744 -6.17 -6.12 -11.13
C GLY A 744 -7.63 -5.80 -10.80
N CYS A 745 -7.95 -4.52 -10.69
CA CYS A 745 -9.22 -3.95 -10.26
C CYS A 745 -9.82 -3.10 -11.39
N PRO A 746 -11.16 -3.04 -11.55
CA PRO A 746 -11.81 -2.06 -12.44
C PRO A 746 -11.46 -0.61 -12.03
N ILE A 747 -11.38 0.29 -13.01
CA ILE A 747 -10.95 1.68 -12.82
C ILE A 747 -12.13 2.64 -12.92
N LEU A 748 -12.37 3.41 -11.87
CA LEU A 748 -13.33 4.50 -11.84
C LEU A 748 -12.62 5.85 -12.00
N VAL A 749 -13.19 6.76 -12.79
CA VAL A 749 -12.66 8.13 -12.94
C VAL A 749 -13.74 9.17 -12.65
N GLY A 750 -13.58 9.90 -11.54
CA GLY A 750 -14.34 11.11 -11.27
C GLY A 750 -13.58 12.39 -11.63
N HIS A 751 -13.87 13.02 -12.76
CA HIS A 751 -13.21 14.28 -13.21
C HIS A 751 -14.17 15.45 -13.44
N SER A 752 -15.48 15.23 -13.31
CA SER A 752 -16.54 16.17 -13.70
C SER A 752 -16.45 17.52 -12.96
N HIS A 753 -16.45 18.62 -13.72
CA HIS A 753 -16.38 20.02 -13.24
C HIS A 753 -15.19 20.34 -12.31
N LYS A 754 -14.12 19.54 -12.33
CA LYS A 754 -12.98 19.73 -11.43
C LYS A 754 -12.03 20.85 -11.88
N SER A 755 -11.23 21.33 -10.92
CA SER A 755 -10.31 22.46 -11.07
C SER A 755 -9.13 22.19 -12.00
N LEU A 756 -8.83 20.93 -12.34
CA LEU A 756 -7.75 20.59 -13.29
C LEU A 756 -7.90 21.33 -14.62
N PHE A 757 -9.13 21.56 -15.07
CA PHE A 757 -9.42 22.23 -16.34
C PHE A 757 -9.03 23.72 -16.35
N GLY A 758 -8.72 24.30 -15.19
CA GLY A 758 -8.10 25.62 -15.10
C GLY A 758 -6.77 25.69 -15.86
N LEU A 759 -6.03 24.58 -15.99
CA LEU A 759 -4.78 24.53 -16.76
C LEU A 759 -5.00 24.77 -18.27
N VAL A 760 -6.21 24.47 -18.77
CA VAL A 760 -6.61 24.69 -20.16
C VAL A 760 -7.51 25.93 -20.35
N GLY A 761 -7.70 26.71 -19.27
CA GLY A 761 -8.36 28.01 -19.31
C GLY A 761 -9.85 28.00 -18.98
N GLU A 762 -10.38 26.93 -18.38
CA GLU A 762 -11.77 26.84 -17.93
C GLU A 762 -11.93 27.27 -16.47
N ASP A 763 -13.08 27.86 -16.12
CA ASP A 763 -13.41 28.24 -14.75
C ASP A 763 -14.01 27.03 -14.00
N PRO A 764 -13.46 26.62 -12.83
CA PRO A 764 -13.98 25.48 -12.08
C PRO A 764 -15.49 25.58 -11.80
N GLY A 765 -16.23 24.50 -12.02
CA GLY A 765 -17.68 24.48 -11.89
C GLY A 765 -18.46 24.79 -13.19
N ASP A 766 -17.83 25.36 -14.21
CA ASP A 766 -18.45 25.65 -15.53
C ASP A 766 -17.63 25.03 -16.68
N CYS A 767 -17.21 23.77 -16.50
CA CYS A 767 -16.29 23.06 -17.39
C CYS A 767 -16.97 21.93 -18.17
N LEU A 768 -18.20 22.11 -18.66
CA LEU A 768 -18.96 21.02 -19.30
C LEU A 768 -18.22 20.46 -20.53
N GLU A 769 -17.79 21.31 -21.44
CA GLU A 769 -17.09 20.91 -22.67
C GLU A 769 -15.77 20.20 -22.37
N ALA A 770 -15.02 20.69 -21.40
CA ALA A 770 -13.77 20.06 -20.97
C ALA A 770 -14.03 18.73 -20.24
N THR A 771 -15.13 18.62 -19.48
CA THR A 771 -15.56 17.37 -18.85
C THR A 771 -15.89 16.31 -19.89
N ILE A 772 -16.65 16.66 -20.94
CA ILE A 772 -16.99 15.76 -22.05
C ILE A 772 -15.71 15.27 -22.75
N ALA A 773 -14.76 16.17 -23.02
CA ALA A 773 -13.48 15.79 -23.62
C ALA A 773 -12.68 14.86 -22.69
N GLY A 774 -12.64 15.16 -21.39
CA GLY A 774 -12.02 14.33 -20.37
C GLY A 774 -12.63 12.93 -20.29
N THR A 775 -13.96 12.84 -20.35
CA THR A 775 -14.71 11.56 -20.36
C THR A 775 -14.37 10.73 -21.59
N THR A 776 -14.32 11.36 -22.77
CA THR A 776 -13.91 10.68 -24.00
C THR A 776 -12.52 10.08 -23.87
N LEU A 777 -11.56 10.84 -23.31
CA LEU A 777 -10.20 10.38 -23.08
C LEU A 777 -10.13 9.30 -22.01
N ALA A 778 -10.88 9.42 -20.91
CA ALA A 778 -10.91 8.42 -19.85
C ALA A 778 -11.40 7.07 -20.38
N ALA A 779 -12.53 7.04 -21.09
CA ALA A 779 -13.06 5.85 -21.74
C ALA A 779 -12.06 5.27 -22.77
N GLU A 780 -11.45 6.12 -23.60
CA GLU A 780 -10.43 5.71 -24.59
C GLU A 780 -9.16 5.12 -23.95
N ARG A 781 -8.81 5.55 -22.74
CA ARG A 781 -7.62 5.10 -22.00
C ARG A 781 -7.91 3.99 -21.00
N GLY A 782 -9.14 3.50 -20.96
CA GLY A 782 -9.52 2.28 -20.25
C GLY A 782 -10.12 2.50 -18.86
N ALA A 783 -10.80 3.63 -18.64
CA ALA A 783 -11.76 3.73 -17.54
C ALA A 783 -12.88 2.71 -17.73
N ASP A 784 -13.18 1.95 -16.68
CA ASP A 784 -14.29 1.01 -16.65
C ASP A 784 -15.56 1.74 -16.18
N VAL A 785 -15.43 2.76 -15.32
CA VAL A 785 -16.52 3.66 -14.90
C VAL A 785 -16.10 5.12 -15.00
N VAL A 786 -16.99 5.99 -15.48
CA VAL A 786 -16.84 7.45 -15.40
C VAL A 786 -17.91 8.06 -14.51
N ARG A 787 -17.50 8.85 -13.51
CA ARG A 787 -18.40 9.47 -12.53
C ARG A 787 -18.62 10.95 -12.84
N VAL A 788 -19.86 11.33 -13.17
CA VAL A 788 -20.20 12.63 -13.80
C VAL A 788 -21.51 13.24 -13.31
N HIS A 789 -21.63 14.57 -13.40
CA HIS A 789 -22.88 15.30 -13.11
C HIS A 789 -23.84 15.32 -14.31
N ASP A 790 -23.33 15.59 -15.52
CA ASP A 790 -24.13 15.74 -16.75
C ASP A 790 -24.16 14.43 -17.54
N VAL A 791 -25.12 13.56 -17.20
CA VAL A 791 -25.19 12.19 -17.73
C VAL A 791 -25.34 12.16 -19.24
N ALA A 792 -26.30 12.89 -19.82
CA ALA A 792 -26.62 12.80 -21.24
C ALA A 792 -25.41 13.11 -22.14
N GLU A 793 -24.69 14.19 -21.82
CA GLU A 793 -23.54 14.66 -22.57
C GLU A 793 -22.36 13.70 -22.45
N ASN A 794 -22.14 13.12 -21.26
CA ASN A 794 -21.03 12.21 -21.00
C ASN A 794 -21.32 10.79 -21.49
N ALA A 795 -22.57 10.33 -21.45
CA ALA A 795 -23.00 9.09 -22.11
C ALA A 795 -22.80 9.19 -23.63
N ALA A 796 -23.09 10.35 -24.24
CA ALA A 796 -22.77 10.57 -25.65
C ALA A 796 -21.24 10.51 -25.91
N ALA A 797 -20.43 11.04 -25.00
CA ALA A 797 -18.97 10.99 -25.07
C ALA A 797 -18.42 9.55 -25.02
N VAL A 798 -18.91 8.76 -24.07
CA VAL A 798 -18.60 7.32 -23.93
C VAL A 798 -19.01 6.57 -25.20
N ASN A 799 -20.25 6.74 -25.66
CA ASN A 799 -20.74 6.09 -26.88
C ASN A 799 -19.89 6.43 -28.11
N VAL A 800 -19.38 7.66 -28.22
CA VAL A 800 -18.44 8.03 -29.29
C VAL A 800 -17.11 7.27 -29.15
N ALA A 801 -16.54 7.22 -27.95
CA ALA A 801 -15.30 6.48 -27.70
C ALA A 801 -15.45 4.98 -28.02
N GLU A 802 -16.59 4.38 -27.65
CA GLU A 802 -16.91 2.98 -27.95
C GLU A 802 -17.18 2.73 -29.43
N ALA A 803 -17.98 3.58 -30.09
CA ALA A 803 -18.27 3.44 -31.51
C ALA A 803 -17.03 3.59 -32.41
N VAL A 804 -15.99 4.29 -31.94
CA VAL A 804 -14.69 4.33 -32.62
C VAL A 804 -13.99 2.97 -32.57
N ARG A 805 -14.16 2.21 -31.49
CA ARG A 805 -13.56 0.87 -31.31
C ARG A 805 -14.38 -0.22 -32.00
N ASP A 806 -15.70 -0.19 -31.83
CA ASP A 806 -16.65 -1.15 -32.40
C ASP A 806 -17.90 -0.44 -32.94
N PRO A 807 -17.85 0.10 -34.16
CA PRO A 807 -19.01 0.76 -34.76
C PRO A 807 -20.15 -0.23 -35.09
N GLU A 808 -19.87 -1.52 -35.23
CA GLU A 808 -20.88 -2.54 -35.56
C GLU A 808 -21.85 -2.76 -34.39
N ARG A 809 -21.39 -2.59 -33.13
CA ARG A 809 -22.25 -2.55 -31.93
C ARG A 809 -23.40 -1.55 -32.04
N PHE A 810 -23.19 -0.44 -32.76
CA PHE A 810 -24.15 0.65 -32.89
C PHE A 810 -24.95 0.59 -34.22
N ASP A 811 -24.59 -0.27 -35.17
CA ASP A 811 -25.31 -0.48 -36.43
C ASP A 811 -26.39 -1.57 -36.26
N THR A 812 -27.46 -1.24 -35.54
CA THR A 812 -28.64 -2.12 -35.39
C THR A 812 -29.62 -1.92 -36.56
N ASN A 813 -29.33 -2.58 -37.69
CA ASN A 813 -30.27 -2.76 -38.82
C ASN A 813 -31.09 -4.05 -38.74
#